data_AF-A0A9K3D1X8-F1
#
_entry.id   AF-A0A9K3D1X8-F1
#
_cell.length_a   1.000
_cell.length_b   1.000
_cell.length_c   1.000
_cell.angle_alpha   90.00
_cell.angle_beta   90.00
_cell.angle_gamma   90.00
#
_symmetry.space_group_name_H-M   'P 1'
#
loop_
_entity.id
_entity.type
_entity.pdbx_description
1 polymer ?
#
loop_
_entity_poly.entity_id
_entity_poly.type
_entity_poly.pdbx_seq_one_letter_code
_entity_poly.pdbx_strand_id
1 'polypeptide(L)'
;MARKLKTVKKSTSQLKKEGAKSRADVEAPNNSLAEMLPMNMMMEMGLRRMGVAMAPYPDTLREMEGRHPEGWDRTKLRNHLRLCHESSRLLPYSMEMLMRQGRWPIDPTDLMKRLNGNWNLDWYLEAKIGDVCTKSPSMPQSYNAYTRHNFSNQVYPCDVMYWGTSHVAVGFVDLGPLLMAEIRTVGGEEERETDPLTYVGYELSAYAVAKSSVIWHLLQTAPEGEEGERERVRRVLQVWYSATWERETESLFRASVSALLAPSLSPSNTSSSSGSSSAAMHPEVRAILEHWASPSLSPSLSLSQARRAWYETHESTAEHLSGCLKRRQDRVAVGMYHLTGDFTVATPLVKSKSKTGKGKGKGKGSSSTSTTSPSLVGSLAMYSTPDGTAPCDEGETVFSVVSIGDVVGATKPGETLMDGIERYLSHRVCALMHLAREGRVKVSLRVGDVLTPALGDEVRETLSPRTMTWSNVIDYVTPSVFHMAAHRVGGDTCTHYGYSMNWVTLLKGAHLMDYMGYDNGRGPLLSTVLNLANQTGGALNKFLGLSPYLRSPPPVHPFNNTSILLQHIFYRYWVELFRQRVVEEGRGGWTAAYKMGQCPLSRTGESAVYLQWGYGREASVSHFWGTSTAEKTEAAIVPLRRRWLSLWHL
;
A
#
# COMPACT_ATOMS: atom_id res chain seq x y z
N MET A 1 24.24 -23.88 0.26
CA MET A 1 22.83 -23.68 0.65
C MET A 1 21.95 -24.89 0.37
N ALA A 2 21.93 -25.43 -0.87
CA ALA A 2 21.17 -26.64 -1.25
C ALA A 2 21.45 -27.88 -0.35
N ARG A 3 22.70 -28.09 0.10
CA ARG A 3 23.05 -29.17 1.03
C ARG A 3 22.54 -28.98 2.47
N LYS A 4 22.34 -27.74 2.95
CA LYS A 4 21.77 -27.46 4.29
C LYS A 4 20.24 -27.51 4.29
N LEU A 5 19.60 -27.15 3.18
CA LEU A 5 18.13 -27.20 3.03
C LEU A 5 17.60 -28.63 2.78
N LYS A 6 18.36 -29.50 2.10
CA LYS A 6 18.00 -30.94 1.99
C LYS A 6 18.00 -31.66 3.34
N THR A 7 18.74 -31.17 4.34
CA THR A 7 18.80 -31.74 5.70
C THR A 7 17.56 -31.40 6.52
N VAL A 8 16.91 -30.26 6.27
CA VAL A 8 15.68 -29.83 6.98
C VAL A 8 14.50 -30.75 6.67
N LYS A 9 14.45 -31.36 5.47
CA LYS A 9 13.46 -32.40 5.12
C LYS A 9 13.61 -33.69 5.94
N LYS A 10 14.77 -33.93 6.57
CA LYS A 10 15.08 -35.16 7.31
C LYS A 10 15.02 -35.00 8.83
N SER A 11 15.07 -33.78 9.38
CA SER A 11 15.20 -33.58 10.84
C SER A 11 13.88 -33.43 11.59
N THR A 12 12.75 -33.28 10.90
CA THR A 12 11.42 -33.17 11.54
C THR A 12 10.92 -34.49 12.13
N SER A 13 11.55 -35.63 11.83
CA SER A 13 11.13 -36.95 12.33
C SER A 13 11.98 -37.49 13.51
N GLN A 14 13.02 -36.78 13.98
CA GLN A 14 14.00 -37.35 14.92
C GLN A 14 14.22 -36.57 16.23
N LEU A 15 13.51 -35.46 16.48
CA LEU A 15 13.65 -34.71 17.75
C LEU A 15 12.61 -35.12 18.79
N LYS A 16 12.67 -36.38 19.21
CA LYS A 16 12.12 -36.90 20.48
C LYS A 16 13.00 -38.06 20.96
N LYS A 17 14.23 -37.77 21.39
CA LYS A 17 15.00 -38.54 22.39
C LYS A 17 16.44 -37.99 22.49
N GLU A 18 16.97 -38.08 23.71
CA GLU A 18 18.35 -37.82 24.16
C GLU A 18 18.69 -36.33 24.42
N GLY A 19 19.14 -35.88 25.59
CA GLY A 19 19.60 -36.59 26.79
C GLY A 19 21.08 -36.31 27.10
N ALA A 20 21.35 -35.14 27.68
CA ALA A 20 22.38 -34.82 28.70
C ALA A 20 23.90 -35.12 28.52
N LYS A 21 24.69 -34.13 29.00
CA LYS A 21 26.08 -34.13 29.53
C LYS A 21 27.27 -34.14 28.55
N SER A 22 28.07 -33.07 28.56
CA SER A 22 29.31 -33.01 29.37
C SER A 22 29.90 -31.59 29.41
N ARG A 23 30.71 -31.34 30.44
CA ARG A 23 31.29 -30.08 30.91
C ARG A 23 32.80 -30.15 30.62
N ALA A 24 33.39 -29.09 30.08
CA ALA A 24 34.82 -28.84 30.15
C ALA A 24 35.07 -27.34 30.08
N ASP A 25 35.56 -26.79 31.19
CA ASP A 25 35.99 -25.41 31.38
C ASP A 25 37.31 -25.16 30.62
N VAL A 26 37.38 -24.04 29.89
CA VAL A 26 38.63 -23.37 29.54
C VAL A 26 38.39 -21.87 29.74
N GLU A 27 39.22 -21.28 30.58
CA GLU A 27 39.18 -19.91 31.07
C GLU A 27 39.08 -18.87 29.95
N ALA A 28 38.02 -18.06 29.99
CA ALA A 28 37.89 -16.84 29.19
C ALA A 28 38.30 -15.63 30.05
N PRO A 29 39.09 -14.67 29.50
CA PRO A 29 39.46 -13.47 30.24
C PRO A 29 38.23 -12.56 30.44
N ASN A 30 38.14 -12.03 31.67
CA ASN A 30 37.19 -11.03 32.17
C ASN A 30 36.56 -10.13 31.07
N ASN A 31 35.27 -10.37 30.79
CA ASN A 31 34.43 -9.51 29.96
C ASN A 31 33.21 -8.99 30.77
N SER A 32 33.40 -8.67 32.05
CA SER A 32 32.29 -8.27 32.96
C SER A 32 31.62 -6.94 32.58
N LEU A 33 32.27 -6.11 31.77
CA LEU A 33 31.71 -4.83 31.30
C LEU A 33 30.80 -4.98 30.07
N ALA A 34 30.98 -6.04 29.27
CA ALA A 34 30.11 -6.33 28.12
C ALA A 34 28.78 -6.96 28.58
N GLU A 35 28.79 -7.75 29.65
CA GLU A 35 27.59 -8.41 30.17
C GLU A 35 26.63 -7.47 30.92
N MET A 36 27.10 -6.28 31.32
CA MET A 36 26.30 -5.27 32.03
C MET A 36 25.70 -4.18 31.14
N LEU A 37 26.11 -4.10 29.86
CA LEU A 37 25.62 -3.07 28.95
C LEU A 37 24.33 -3.53 28.27
N PRO A 38 23.30 -2.66 28.16
CA PRO A 38 22.13 -2.96 27.35
C PRO A 38 22.55 -3.29 25.91
N MET A 39 21.88 -4.28 25.29
CA MET A 39 22.24 -4.81 23.97
C MET A 39 22.40 -3.74 22.88
N ASN A 40 21.59 -2.68 22.95
CA ASN A 40 21.63 -1.53 22.04
C ASN A 40 22.97 -0.74 22.15
N MET A 41 23.54 -0.58 23.35
CA MET A 41 24.84 0.04 23.58
C MET A 41 25.98 -0.84 23.08
N MET A 42 25.90 -2.16 23.27
CA MET A 42 26.88 -3.09 22.72
C MET A 42 26.91 -3.06 21.20
N MET A 43 25.74 -3.05 20.54
CA MET A 43 25.65 -2.92 19.09
C MET A 43 26.22 -1.59 18.61
N GLU A 44 25.88 -0.47 19.26
CA GLU A 44 26.40 0.85 18.93
C GLU A 44 27.93 0.92 19.08
N MET A 45 28.50 0.38 20.16
CA MET A 45 29.94 0.30 20.34
C MET A 45 30.60 -0.57 19.26
N GLY A 46 29.97 -1.70 18.90
CA GLY A 46 30.44 -2.57 17.82
C GLY A 46 30.49 -1.82 16.48
N LEU A 47 29.43 -1.09 16.13
CA LEU A 47 29.36 -0.28 14.91
C LEU A 47 30.45 0.80 14.89
N ARG A 48 30.64 1.52 16.00
CA ARG A 48 31.70 2.55 16.12
C ARG A 48 33.10 1.96 15.97
N ARG A 49 33.38 0.79 16.57
CA ARG A 49 34.67 0.09 16.43
C ARG A 49 34.99 -0.31 15.00
N MET A 50 33.97 -0.55 14.18
CA MET A 50 34.13 -0.84 12.75
C MET A 50 34.16 0.43 11.86
N GLY A 51 34.13 1.62 12.44
CA GLY A 51 34.10 2.87 11.69
C GLY A 51 32.78 3.16 10.98
N VAL A 52 31.68 2.49 11.36
CA VAL A 52 30.35 2.79 10.79
C VAL A 52 29.85 4.10 11.36
N ALA A 53 29.83 5.15 10.53
CA ALA A 53 29.26 6.44 10.88
C ALA A 53 27.73 6.34 10.92
N MET A 54 27.15 6.33 12.12
CA MET A 54 25.69 6.40 12.29
C MET A 54 25.21 7.84 12.18
N ALA A 55 24.23 8.10 11.32
CA ALA A 55 23.61 9.41 11.23
C ALA A 55 22.87 9.74 12.55
N PRO A 56 22.90 11.01 13.02
CA PRO A 56 22.13 11.43 14.18
C PRO A 56 20.65 11.09 13.99
N TYR A 57 20.03 10.58 15.05
CA TYR A 57 18.70 10.01 15.00
C TYR A 57 17.74 10.82 15.90
N PRO A 58 16.57 11.24 15.40
CA PRO A 58 15.64 12.04 16.19
C PRO A 58 15.02 11.24 17.35
N ASP A 59 14.89 11.88 18.50
CA ASP A 59 14.27 11.30 19.69
C ASP A 59 12.73 11.44 19.59
N THR A 60 12.11 10.55 18.80
CA THR A 60 10.65 10.51 18.60
C THR A 60 9.90 10.33 19.92
N LEU A 61 10.49 9.61 20.87
CA LEU A 61 9.96 9.45 22.23
C LEU A 61 9.82 10.81 22.92
N ARG A 62 10.87 11.62 22.92
CA ARG A 62 10.85 12.98 23.50
C ARG A 62 9.93 13.93 22.71
N GLU A 63 9.88 13.79 21.38
CA GLU A 63 9.06 14.65 20.53
C GLU A 63 7.55 14.48 20.75
N MET A 64 7.16 13.25 21.11
CA MET A 64 5.78 12.85 21.42
C MET A 64 5.47 12.88 22.92
N GLU A 65 6.45 13.22 23.77
CA GLU A 65 6.27 13.25 25.22
C GLU A 65 5.19 14.26 25.62
N GLY A 66 4.22 13.80 26.43
CA GLY A 66 3.07 14.61 26.85
C GLY A 66 1.95 14.73 25.82
N ARG A 67 2.09 14.14 24.62
CA ARG A 67 1.04 14.03 23.60
C ARG A 67 0.47 12.62 23.61
N HIS A 68 -0.56 12.41 24.41
CA HIS A 68 -1.24 11.11 24.49
C HIS A 68 -2.59 11.20 23.76
N PRO A 69 -2.77 10.45 22.65
CA PRO A 69 -4.09 10.32 22.05
C PRO A 69 -5.06 9.73 23.07
N GLU A 70 -6.29 10.22 23.07
CA GLU A 70 -7.35 9.66 23.89
C GLU A 70 -7.55 8.15 23.63
N GLY A 71 -7.91 7.37 24.65
CA GLY A 71 -8.10 5.92 24.51
C GLY A 71 -6.81 5.06 24.56
N TRP A 72 -5.64 5.67 24.71
CA TRP A 72 -4.36 4.96 24.85
C TRP A 72 -3.83 4.85 26.29
N ASP A 73 -3.25 3.69 26.62
CA ASP A 73 -2.46 3.53 27.85
C ASP A 73 -1.09 4.21 27.70
N ARG A 74 -0.73 5.04 28.69
CA ARG A 74 0.49 5.87 28.62
C ARG A 74 1.77 5.03 28.65
N THR A 75 1.77 3.93 29.40
CA THR A 75 2.95 3.07 29.55
C THR A 75 3.19 2.29 28.25
N LYS A 76 2.13 1.71 27.67
CA LYS A 76 2.19 1.04 26.36
C LYS A 76 2.67 1.98 25.27
N LEU A 77 2.11 3.19 25.18
CA LEU A 77 2.52 4.18 24.20
C LEU A 77 4.01 4.55 24.34
N ARG A 78 4.46 4.81 25.58
CA ARG A 78 5.86 5.16 25.85
C ARG A 78 6.82 4.03 25.45
N ASN A 79 6.48 2.78 25.79
CA ASN A 79 7.27 1.61 25.43
C ASN A 79 7.35 1.43 23.92
N HIS A 80 6.24 1.61 23.23
CA HIS A 80 6.16 1.53 21.78
C HIS A 80 7.02 2.60 21.08
N LEU A 81 6.88 3.87 21.49
CA LEU A 81 7.68 4.98 20.93
C LEU A 81 9.18 4.78 21.17
N ARG A 82 9.56 4.20 22.32
CA ARG A 82 10.94 3.83 22.60
C ARG A 82 11.43 2.75 21.63
N LEU A 83 10.66 1.68 21.41
CA LEU A 83 11.02 0.62 20.46
C LEU A 83 11.21 1.18 19.04
N CYS A 84 10.28 2.02 18.57
CA CYS A 84 10.40 2.67 17.26
C CYS A 84 11.69 3.50 17.13
N HIS A 85 12.03 4.28 18.17
CA HIS A 85 13.26 5.05 18.21
C HIS A 85 14.50 4.14 18.15
N GLU A 86 14.53 3.07 18.95
CA GLU A 86 15.67 2.15 19.01
C GLU A 86 15.84 1.36 17.71
N SER A 87 14.75 0.77 17.18
CA SER A 87 14.74 0.03 15.92
C SER A 87 15.27 0.91 14.79
N SER A 88 14.68 2.09 14.59
CA SER A 88 15.11 2.95 13.50
C SER A 88 16.53 3.51 13.64
N ARG A 89 17.06 3.64 14.87
CA ARG A 89 18.42 4.14 15.13
C ARG A 89 19.49 3.10 14.80
N LEU A 90 19.25 1.84 15.14
CA LEU A 90 20.30 0.81 15.16
C LEU A 90 20.09 -0.29 14.13
N LEU A 91 18.84 -0.68 13.86
CA LEU A 91 18.47 -1.85 13.06
C LEU A 91 19.11 -1.88 11.66
N PRO A 92 19.11 -0.78 10.87
CA PRO A 92 19.68 -0.81 9.53
C PRO A 92 21.18 -1.13 9.56
N TYR A 93 21.90 -0.49 10.46
CA TYR A 93 23.36 -0.61 10.57
C TYR A 93 23.77 -1.96 11.18
N SER A 94 23.07 -2.42 12.21
CA SER A 94 23.37 -3.69 12.87
C SER A 94 23.10 -4.88 11.94
N MET A 95 21.99 -4.86 11.19
CA MET A 95 21.69 -5.88 10.18
C MET A 95 22.69 -5.86 9.03
N GLU A 96 22.99 -4.68 8.48
CA GLU A 96 23.98 -4.54 7.40
C GLU A 96 25.36 -5.07 7.83
N MET A 97 25.79 -4.75 9.06
CA MET A 97 27.01 -5.31 9.66
C MET A 97 26.98 -6.84 9.68
N LEU A 98 25.92 -7.44 10.22
CA LEU A 98 25.79 -8.89 10.34
C LEU A 98 25.81 -9.56 8.96
N MET A 99 25.15 -8.95 7.98
CA MET A 99 25.17 -9.42 6.59
C MET A 99 26.59 -9.37 6.01
N ARG A 100 27.30 -8.23 6.14
CA ARG A 100 28.68 -8.08 5.65
C ARG A 100 29.67 -9.06 6.29
N GLN A 101 29.46 -9.41 7.55
CA GLN A 101 30.29 -10.40 8.27
C GLN A 101 29.94 -11.86 7.90
N GLY A 102 28.92 -12.09 7.06
CA GLY A 102 28.37 -13.43 6.78
C GLY A 102 27.83 -14.11 8.04
N ARG A 103 27.36 -13.32 9.01
CA ARG A 103 26.77 -13.78 10.29
C ARG A 103 25.24 -13.68 10.30
N TRP A 104 24.64 -13.11 9.26
CA TRP A 104 23.19 -13.07 9.11
C TRP A 104 22.64 -14.46 8.79
N PRO A 105 21.82 -15.07 9.66
CA PRO A 105 21.15 -16.31 9.34
C PRO A 105 20.08 -16.05 8.28
N ILE A 106 20.04 -16.86 7.22
CA ILE A 106 18.89 -16.88 6.31
C ILE A 106 17.87 -17.83 6.93
N ASP A 107 16.80 -17.25 7.48
CA ASP A 107 15.68 -18.03 8.00
C ASP A 107 14.94 -18.69 6.81
N PRO A 108 14.62 -19.99 6.87
CA PRO A 108 13.74 -20.62 5.88
C PRO A 108 12.45 -19.84 5.64
N THR A 109 11.89 -19.19 6.67
CA THR A 109 10.70 -18.34 6.55
C THR A 109 10.94 -17.09 5.70
N ASP A 110 12.12 -16.47 5.75
CA ASP A 110 12.48 -15.35 4.86
C ASP A 110 12.53 -15.81 3.40
N LEU A 111 13.05 -17.01 3.17
CA LEU A 111 13.07 -17.61 1.83
C LEU A 111 11.65 -17.93 1.33
N MET A 112 10.76 -18.44 2.19
CA MET A 112 9.37 -18.68 1.82
C MET A 112 8.62 -17.37 1.54
N LYS A 113 8.84 -16.31 2.33
CA LYS A 113 8.28 -14.97 2.08
C LYS A 113 8.76 -14.42 0.73
N ARG A 114 10.07 -14.51 0.47
CA ARG A 114 10.71 -14.09 -0.80
C ARG A 114 10.11 -14.78 -2.04
N LEU A 115 9.65 -16.02 -1.90
CA LEU A 115 9.11 -16.85 -2.98
C LEU A 115 7.58 -16.92 -2.99
N ASN A 116 6.91 -16.26 -2.04
CA ASN A 116 5.47 -16.39 -1.80
C ASN A 116 5.04 -17.87 -1.72
N GLY A 117 5.79 -18.66 -0.94
CA GLY A 117 5.59 -20.10 -0.75
C GLY A 117 6.80 -20.95 -1.14
N ASN A 118 6.58 -22.24 -1.37
CA ASN A 118 7.63 -23.22 -1.70
C ASN A 118 7.56 -23.76 -3.13
N TRP A 119 6.57 -23.31 -3.92
CA TRP A 119 6.20 -23.92 -5.20
C TRP A 119 7.28 -23.80 -6.28
N ASN A 120 8.12 -22.77 -6.24
CA ASN A 120 9.25 -22.56 -7.16
C ASN A 120 10.63 -22.71 -6.49
N LEU A 121 10.69 -23.30 -5.28
CA LEU A 121 11.95 -23.40 -4.52
C LEU A 121 13.06 -24.11 -5.31
N ASP A 122 12.74 -25.22 -5.99
CA ASP A 122 13.73 -25.97 -6.77
C ASP A 122 14.30 -25.13 -7.92
N TRP A 123 13.43 -24.41 -8.66
CA TRP A 123 13.88 -23.46 -9.68
C TRP A 123 14.76 -22.37 -9.06
N TYR A 124 14.34 -21.77 -7.95
CA TYR A 124 15.08 -20.68 -7.32
C TYR A 124 16.48 -21.11 -6.86
N LEU A 125 16.63 -22.35 -6.38
CA LEU A 125 17.93 -22.89 -5.96
C LEU A 125 18.90 -23.11 -7.12
N GLU A 126 18.39 -23.38 -8.32
CA GLU A 126 19.18 -23.67 -9.53
C GLU A 126 19.39 -22.44 -10.44
N ALA A 127 18.47 -21.48 -10.39
CA ALA A 127 18.48 -20.27 -11.21
C ALA A 127 19.74 -19.43 -10.99
N LYS A 128 20.13 -18.68 -12.02
CA LYS A 128 21.17 -17.64 -12.00
C LYS A 128 20.52 -16.27 -11.85
N ILE A 129 21.32 -15.27 -11.46
CA ILE A 129 20.86 -13.88 -11.46
C ILE A 129 20.51 -13.47 -12.90
N GLY A 130 19.33 -12.86 -13.07
CA GLY A 130 18.72 -12.51 -14.35
C GLY A 130 17.68 -13.53 -14.85
N ASP A 131 17.66 -14.76 -14.31
CA ASP A 131 16.70 -15.77 -14.73
C ASP A 131 15.27 -15.43 -14.25
N VAL A 132 14.30 -15.69 -15.13
CA VAL A 132 12.87 -15.54 -14.85
C VAL A 132 12.19 -16.92 -14.81
N CYS A 133 11.43 -17.17 -13.75
CA CYS A 133 10.64 -18.37 -13.56
C CYS A 133 9.45 -18.35 -14.53
N THR A 134 9.40 -19.30 -15.43
CA THR A 134 8.27 -19.51 -16.35
C THR A 134 7.23 -20.48 -15.79
N LYS A 135 7.54 -21.14 -14.66
CA LYS A 135 6.60 -22.02 -13.96
C LYS A 135 5.53 -21.17 -13.28
N SER A 136 4.30 -21.65 -13.33
CA SER A 136 3.22 -21.21 -12.46
C SER A 136 3.13 -22.14 -11.25
N PRO A 137 2.64 -21.67 -10.09
CA PRO A 137 2.15 -22.60 -9.08
C PRO A 137 1.15 -23.57 -9.72
N SER A 138 1.28 -24.86 -9.39
CA SER A 138 0.48 -25.97 -9.97
C SER A 138 -0.99 -25.93 -9.54
N MET A 139 -1.29 -25.13 -8.53
CA MET A 139 -2.64 -24.70 -8.20
C MET A 139 -2.73 -23.24 -8.63
N PRO A 140 -3.77 -22.81 -9.36
CA PRO A 140 -4.11 -21.39 -9.39
C PRO A 140 -4.10 -20.95 -7.93
N GLN A 141 -3.30 -19.93 -7.58
CA GLN A 141 -3.62 -19.18 -6.38
C GLN A 141 -4.95 -18.51 -6.73
N SER A 142 -6.06 -19.23 -6.58
CA SER A 142 -7.38 -18.63 -6.54
C SER A 142 -7.22 -17.44 -5.61
N TYR A 143 -7.46 -16.23 -6.11
CA TYR A 143 -7.55 -15.06 -5.25
C TYR A 143 -8.46 -15.47 -4.09
N ASN A 144 -7.86 -15.63 -2.92
CA ASN A 144 -8.54 -16.20 -1.79
C ASN A 144 -8.88 -15.01 -0.92
N ALA A 145 -10.17 -14.74 -0.79
CA ALA A 145 -10.70 -13.63 -0.02
C ALA A 145 -10.50 -13.82 1.50
N TYR A 146 -9.40 -14.45 1.94
CA TYR A 146 -9.04 -14.60 3.35
C TYR A 146 -8.70 -13.27 4.01
N THR A 147 -8.44 -12.22 3.24
CA THR A 147 -8.19 -10.88 3.75
C THR A 147 -9.11 -9.89 3.06
N ARG A 148 -9.55 -8.91 3.83
CA ARG A 148 -10.38 -7.80 3.42
C ARG A 148 -9.53 -6.54 3.39
N HIS A 149 -9.62 -5.79 2.31
CA HIS A 149 -8.93 -4.52 2.18
C HIS A 149 -9.87 -3.35 2.44
N ASN A 150 -9.48 -2.38 3.26
CA ASN A 150 -10.28 -1.18 3.52
C ASN A 150 -10.13 -0.15 2.39
N PHE A 151 -8.95 -0.09 1.79
CA PHE A 151 -8.61 0.72 0.63
C PHE A 151 -7.34 0.14 -0.01
N SER A 152 -6.99 0.58 -1.21
CA SER A 152 -5.84 0.00 -1.92
C SER A 152 -4.55 0.01 -1.08
N ASN A 153 -3.85 -1.13 -1.06
CA ASN A 153 -2.50 -1.22 -0.53
C ASN A 153 -1.44 -0.79 -1.58
N GLN A 154 -1.86 -0.23 -2.71
CA GLN A 154 -0.99 0.25 -3.78
C GLN A 154 -1.35 1.64 -4.23
N VAL A 155 -0.33 2.37 -4.71
CA VAL A 155 -0.52 3.73 -5.19
C VAL A 155 -1.49 3.65 -6.35
N TYR A 156 -2.56 4.44 -6.28
CA TYR A 156 -3.58 4.40 -7.32
C TYR A 156 -2.97 4.80 -8.66
N PRO A 157 -3.20 4.01 -9.71
CA PRO A 157 -2.81 4.41 -11.04
C PRO A 157 -3.72 5.55 -11.55
N CYS A 158 -3.16 6.47 -12.33
CA CYS A 158 -3.81 7.51 -13.12
C CYS A 158 -3.99 6.88 -14.49
N ASP A 159 -5.01 6.05 -14.54
CA ASP A 159 -5.46 5.47 -15.78
C ASP A 159 -6.09 6.60 -16.62
N VAL A 160 -5.83 6.58 -17.93
CA VAL A 160 -6.50 7.50 -18.85
C VAL A 160 -7.85 6.89 -19.22
N MET A 161 -8.92 7.63 -19.00
CA MET A 161 -10.30 7.28 -19.33
C MET A 161 -10.84 8.28 -20.37
N TYR A 162 -11.96 7.96 -21.03
CA TYR A 162 -12.51 8.80 -22.10
C TYR A 162 -13.99 9.09 -21.89
N TRP A 163 -14.40 10.35 -22.13
CA TRP A 163 -15.82 10.74 -22.16
C TRP A 163 -16.60 9.91 -23.19
N GLY A 164 -17.92 9.76 -22.99
CA GLY A 164 -18.79 8.97 -23.85
C GLY A 164 -18.50 7.45 -23.91
N THR A 165 -17.49 6.95 -23.18
CA THR A 165 -17.09 5.54 -23.24
C THR A 165 -17.26 4.79 -21.91
N SER A 166 -17.03 3.48 -21.97
CA SER A 166 -17.00 2.61 -20.79
C SER A 166 -15.56 2.32 -20.33
N HIS A 167 -15.32 2.45 -19.03
CA HIS A 167 -14.15 1.93 -18.32
C HIS A 167 -14.58 0.76 -17.41
N VAL A 168 -13.85 -0.36 -17.47
CA VAL A 168 -14.09 -1.51 -16.60
C VAL A 168 -12.92 -1.73 -15.64
N ALA A 169 -13.19 -1.74 -14.33
CA ALA A 169 -12.21 -2.02 -13.30
C ALA A 169 -12.43 -3.42 -12.70
N VAL A 170 -11.42 -4.29 -12.78
CA VAL A 170 -11.45 -5.67 -12.27
C VAL A 170 -10.48 -5.79 -11.09
N GLY A 171 -10.95 -6.36 -9.98
CA GLY A 171 -10.14 -6.50 -8.76
C GLY A 171 -9.99 -5.16 -8.02
N PHE A 172 -10.98 -4.28 -8.12
CA PHE A 172 -10.93 -2.96 -7.49
C PHE A 172 -11.19 -3.09 -5.98
N VAL A 173 -10.34 -2.44 -5.17
CA VAL A 173 -10.59 -2.35 -3.73
C VAL A 173 -11.56 -1.22 -3.40
N ASP A 174 -11.45 -0.12 -4.15
CA ASP A 174 -12.25 1.09 -3.99
C ASP A 174 -12.30 1.92 -5.29
N LEU A 175 -12.89 3.13 -5.23
CA LEU A 175 -12.99 4.06 -6.36
C LEU A 175 -11.68 4.80 -6.69
N GLY A 176 -10.54 4.35 -6.16
CA GLY A 176 -9.22 4.95 -6.36
C GLY A 176 -8.78 5.12 -7.82
N PRO A 177 -8.96 4.11 -8.70
CA PRO A 177 -8.67 4.26 -10.13
C PRO A 177 -9.44 5.43 -10.76
N LEU A 178 -10.71 5.60 -10.39
CA LEU A 178 -11.54 6.72 -10.84
C LEU A 178 -11.12 8.05 -10.19
N LEU A 179 -10.75 8.03 -8.91
CA LEU A 179 -10.27 9.21 -8.16
C LEU A 179 -9.01 9.82 -8.78
N MET A 180 -8.12 8.98 -9.32
CA MET A 180 -6.86 9.42 -9.94
C MET A 180 -6.93 9.55 -11.46
N ALA A 181 -8.01 9.12 -12.09
CA ALA A 181 -8.15 9.09 -13.54
C ALA A 181 -7.86 10.44 -14.21
N GLU A 182 -7.26 10.38 -15.40
CA GLU A 182 -7.25 11.50 -16.33
C GLU A 182 -8.32 11.24 -17.39
N ILE A 183 -9.39 12.03 -17.40
CA ILE A 183 -10.51 11.84 -18.33
C ILE A 183 -10.33 12.77 -19.54
N ARG A 184 -10.18 12.20 -20.73
CA ARG A 184 -9.92 12.90 -22.00
C ARG A 184 -11.09 12.76 -22.98
N THR A 185 -11.10 13.60 -24.02
CA THR A 185 -11.96 13.38 -25.20
C THR A 185 -11.31 12.37 -26.15
N VAL A 186 -12.12 11.62 -26.87
CA VAL A 186 -11.63 10.77 -27.97
C VAL A 186 -11.19 11.68 -29.12
N GLY A 187 -9.99 11.47 -29.68
CA GLY A 187 -9.51 12.24 -30.84
C GLY A 187 -8.86 13.60 -30.55
N GLY A 188 -8.85 14.08 -29.30
CA GLY A 188 -8.07 15.26 -28.89
C GLY A 188 -8.62 16.63 -29.36
N GLU A 189 -9.75 16.66 -30.07
CA GLU A 189 -10.47 17.89 -30.40
C GLU A 189 -11.49 18.24 -29.29
N GLU A 190 -11.72 19.54 -29.10
CA GLU A 190 -12.67 20.11 -28.11
C GLU A 190 -14.13 19.95 -28.53
N GLU A 191 -14.51 18.83 -29.17
CA GLU A 191 -15.92 18.51 -29.29
C GLU A 191 -16.45 18.19 -27.88
N ARG A 192 -17.45 18.98 -27.45
CA ARG A 192 -18.19 18.74 -26.21
C ARG A 192 -18.98 17.44 -26.36
N GLU A 193 -18.33 16.31 -26.14
CA GLU A 193 -19.05 15.07 -25.88
C GLU A 193 -19.86 15.27 -24.60
N THR A 194 -21.17 15.36 -24.78
CA THR A 194 -22.16 15.48 -23.69
C THR A 194 -22.32 14.17 -22.92
N ASP A 195 -21.82 13.07 -23.48
CA ASP A 195 -22.10 11.75 -22.97
C ASP A 195 -21.20 11.40 -21.77
N PRO A 196 -21.79 10.87 -20.70
CA PRO A 196 -21.06 10.61 -19.47
C PRO A 196 -20.12 9.41 -19.60
N LEU A 197 -18.99 9.47 -18.90
CA LEU A 197 -18.14 8.31 -18.69
C LEU A 197 -18.90 7.26 -17.87
N THR A 198 -18.91 6.02 -18.35
CA THR A 198 -19.47 4.87 -17.61
C THR A 198 -18.35 4.08 -16.97
N TYR A 199 -18.30 4.04 -15.64
CA TYR A 199 -17.35 3.25 -14.86
C TYR A 199 -18.05 2.03 -14.28
N VAL A 200 -17.58 0.83 -14.63
CA VAL A 200 -18.11 -0.43 -14.09
C VAL A 200 -17.03 -1.19 -13.34
N GLY A 201 -17.22 -1.36 -12.04
CA GLY A 201 -16.31 -2.12 -11.18
C GLY A 201 -16.81 -3.55 -10.96
N TYR A 202 -15.93 -4.53 -11.13
CA TYR A 202 -16.12 -5.93 -10.75
C TYR A 202 -15.09 -6.34 -9.71
N GLU A 203 -15.58 -6.84 -8.58
CA GLU A 203 -14.76 -7.26 -7.44
C GLU A 203 -15.31 -8.56 -6.83
N LEU A 204 -14.44 -9.42 -6.31
CA LEU A 204 -14.86 -10.65 -5.63
C LEU A 204 -15.32 -10.38 -4.19
N SER A 205 -14.74 -9.37 -3.54
CA SER A 205 -15.10 -8.93 -2.21
C SER A 205 -16.41 -8.11 -2.20
N ALA A 206 -17.49 -8.73 -1.71
CA ALA A 206 -18.75 -8.03 -1.44
C ALA A 206 -18.57 -6.82 -0.50
N TYR A 207 -17.59 -6.87 0.40
CA TYR A 207 -17.24 -5.76 1.27
C TYR A 207 -16.75 -4.53 0.51
N ALA A 208 -15.81 -4.71 -0.43
CA ALA A 208 -15.25 -3.61 -1.22
C ALA A 208 -16.35 -2.95 -2.07
N VAL A 209 -17.25 -3.77 -2.65
CA VAL A 209 -18.44 -3.31 -3.37
C VAL A 209 -19.37 -2.51 -2.44
N ALA A 210 -19.68 -3.02 -1.26
CA ALA A 210 -20.58 -2.36 -0.29
C ALA A 210 -20.02 -1.00 0.16
N LYS A 211 -18.76 -0.96 0.62
CA LYS A 211 -18.10 0.27 1.08
C LYS A 211 -18.02 1.32 -0.03
N SER A 212 -17.59 0.91 -1.23
CA SER A 212 -17.49 1.80 -2.38
C SER A 212 -18.84 2.32 -2.84
N SER A 213 -19.91 1.53 -2.72
CA SER A 213 -21.28 1.98 -3.01
C SER A 213 -21.72 3.08 -2.05
N VAL A 214 -21.41 2.97 -0.75
CA VAL A 214 -21.70 4.01 0.24
C VAL A 214 -20.90 5.28 -0.06
N ILE A 215 -19.62 5.16 -0.39
CA ILE A 215 -18.77 6.30 -0.77
C ILE A 215 -19.34 6.99 -2.02
N TRP A 216 -19.71 6.23 -3.05
CA TRP A 216 -20.31 6.78 -4.26
C TRP A 216 -21.61 7.52 -3.97
N HIS A 217 -22.49 6.94 -3.15
CA HIS A 217 -23.72 7.59 -2.74
C HIS A 217 -23.44 8.91 -1.99
N LEU A 218 -22.47 8.93 -1.08
CA LEU A 218 -22.07 10.16 -0.37
C LEU A 218 -21.60 11.26 -1.33
N LEU A 219 -20.88 10.91 -2.40
CA LEU A 219 -20.44 11.85 -3.43
C LEU A 219 -21.61 12.43 -4.23
N GLN A 220 -22.71 11.69 -4.39
CA GLN A 220 -23.89 12.15 -5.12
C GLN A 220 -24.79 13.07 -4.27
N THR A 221 -24.72 12.99 -2.95
CA THR A 221 -25.56 13.83 -2.07
C THR A 221 -25.10 15.28 -2.04
N ALA A 222 -26.04 16.22 -2.24
CA ALA A 222 -25.74 17.64 -2.31
C ALA A 222 -25.35 18.24 -0.94
N PRO A 223 -24.20 18.91 -0.83
CA PRO A 223 -23.88 19.75 0.33
C PRO A 223 -24.53 21.14 0.23
N GLU A 224 -24.72 21.80 1.38
CA GLU A 224 -25.20 23.19 1.45
C GLU A 224 -24.02 24.17 1.35
N GLY A 225 -23.86 24.82 0.18
CA GLY A 225 -22.83 25.84 -0.05
C GLY A 225 -21.39 25.32 -0.05
N GLU A 226 -20.43 26.23 -0.23
CA GLU A 226 -18.99 25.89 -0.30
C GLU A 226 -18.44 25.27 0.99
N GLU A 227 -18.90 25.73 2.14
CA GLU A 227 -18.46 25.19 3.43
C GLU A 227 -19.03 23.77 3.64
N GLY A 228 -20.29 23.55 3.29
CA GLY A 228 -20.89 22.22 3.31
C GLY A 228 -20.17 21.26 2.37
N GLU A 229 -19.67 21.75 1.23
CA GLU A 229 -18.91 20.96 0.27
C GLU A 229 -17.57 20.51 0.84
N ARG A 230 -16.81 21.43 1.43
CA ARG A 230 -15.56 21.10 2.13
C ARG A 230 -15.80 20.07 3.23
N GLU A 231 -16.86 20.26 4.00
CA GLU A 231 -17.23 19.33 5.06
C GLU A 231 -17.63 17.96 4.50
N ARG A 232 -18.35 17.91 3.37
CA ARG A 232 -18.72 16.66 2.69
C ARG A 232 -17.50 15.89 2.25
N VAL A 233 -16.56 16.56 1.58
CA VAL A 233 -15.28 15.99 1.13
C VAL A 233 -14.51 15.39 2.31
N ARG A 234 -14.41 16.13 3.41
CA ARG A 234 -13.72 15.66 4.62
C ARG A 234 -14.37 14.39 5.19
N ARG A 235 -15.69 14.33 5.25
CA ARG A 235 -16.41 13.15 5.74
C ARG A 235 -16.31 11.95 4.81
N VAL A 236 -16.26 12.16 3.49
CA VAL A 236 -15.95 11.11 2.52
C VAL A 236 -14.56 10.54 2.79
N LEU A 237 -13.55 11.39 2.99
CA LEU A 237 -12.19 10.96 3.33
C LEU A 237 -12.12 10.19 4.65
N GLN A 238 -12.93 10.55 5.66
CA GLN A 238 -13.03 9.79 6.90
C GLN A 238 -13.58 8.38 6.66
N VAL A 239 -14.69 8.24 5.93
CA VAL A 239 -15.27 6.92 5.60
C VAL A 239 -14.26 6.07 4.81
N TRP A 240 -13.49 6.71 3.94
CA TRP A 240 -12.53 6.03 3.07
C TRP A 240 -11.29 5.56 3.84
N TYR A 241 -10.60 6.47 4.55
CA TYR A 241 -9.22 6.26 5.02
C TYR A 241 -9.02 6.36 6.55
N SER A 242 -10.04 6.72 7.32
CA SER A 242 -9.91 6.92 8.78
C SER A 242 -10.46 5.75 9.59
N ALA A 243 -9.70 5.32 10.60
CA ALA A 243 -10.12 4.34 11.60
C ALA A 243 -11.17 4.90 12.58
N THR A 244 -11.24 6.22 12.70
CA THR A 244 -12.17 6.94 13.59
C THR A 244 -12.90 8.04 12.83
N TRP A 245 -14.11 8.33 13.26
CA TRP A 245 -15.02 9.27 12.60
C TRP A 245 -15.55 10.29 13.57
N GLU A 246 -15.96 11.43 13.04
CA GLU A 246 -16.89 12.31 13.75
C GLU A 246 -18.32 11.74 13.73
N ARG A 247 -19.16 12.14 14.71
CA ARG A 247 -20.54 11.64 14.78
C ARG A 247 -21.35 12.01 13.55
N GLU A 248 -21.09 13.19 12.98
CA GLU A 248 -21.72 13.66 11.76
C GLU A 248 -21.37 12.76 10.55
N THR A 249 -20.14 12.23 10.51
CA THR A 249 -19.73 11.24 9.50
C THR A 249 -20.48 9.92 9.69
N GLU A 250 -20.61 9.43 10.92
CA GLU A 250 -21.39 8.22 11.21
C GLU A 250 -22.86 8.40 10.79
N SER A 251 -23.45 9.56 11.10
CA SER A 251 -24.83 9.87 10.72
C SER A 251 -25.03 9.85 9.20
N LEU A 252 -24.13 10.50 8.45
CA LEU A 252 -24.18 10.53 6.98
C LEU A 252 -23.92 9.16 6.35
N PHE A 253 -23.01 8.38 6.94
CA PHE A 253 -22.75 7.01 6.54
C PHE A 253 -24.02 6.16 6.69
N ARG A 254 -24.67 6.18 7.87
CA ARG A 254 -25.90 5.41 8.12
C ARG A 254 -27.05 5.86 7.21
N ALA A 255 -27.22 7.16 7.00
CA ALA A 255 -28.22 7.68 6.07
C ALA A 255 -28.00 7.16 4.64
N SER A 256 -26.74 7.11 4.18
CA SER A 256 -26.38 6.57 2.86
C SER A 256 -26.63 5.07 2.75
N VAL A 257 -26.30 4.31 3.80
CA VAL A 257 -26.62 2.87 3.86
C VAL A 257 -28.13 2.64 3.79
N SER A 258 -28.93 3.39 4.56
CA SER A 258 -30.39 3.29 4.52
C SER A 258 -30.97 3.65 3.16
N ALA A 259 -30.42 4.67 2.49
CA ALA A 259 -30.82 5.02 1.13
C ALA A 259 -30.54 3.88 0.15
N LEU A 260 -29.35 3.29 0.18
CA LEU A 260 -28.97 2.17 -0.69
C LEU A 260 -29.85 0.92 -0.48
N LEU A 261 -30.37 0.71 0.73
CA LEU A 261 -31.30 -0.38 1.04
C LEU A 261 -32.75 -0.07 0.66
N ALA A 262 -33.08 1.17 0.32
CA ALA A 262 -34.45 1.58 0.03
C ALA A 262 -34.96 0.93 -1.27
N PRO A 263 -36.23 0.46 -1.33
CA PRO A 263 -36.80 -0.15 -2.53
C PRO A 263 -36.78 0.75 -3.77
N SER A 264 -36.78 2.08 -3.60
CA SER A 264 -36.75 3.06 -4.69
C SER A 264 -35.44 3.13 -5.47
N LEU A 265 -34.36 2.59 -4.92
CA LEU A 265 -33.06 2.43 -5.59
C LEU A 265 -32.84 1.00 -6.13
N SER A 266 -33.82 0.10 -5.93
CA SER A 266 -33.87 -1.16 -6.66
C SER A 266 -34.31 -0.87 -8.10
N PRO A 267 -33.59 -1.33 -9.15
CA PRO A 267 -33.87 -0.97 -10.53
C PRO A 267 -35.22 -1.55 -10.94
N SER A 268 -36.24 -0.71 -10.88
CA SER A 268 -37.49 -0.89 -11.57
C SER A 268 -37.78 0.41 -12.30
N ASN A 269 -38.01 0.27 -13.60
CA ASN A 269 -38.47 1.29 -14.55
C ASN A 269 -37.41 2.20 -15.18
N THR A 270 -36.59 1.62 -16.05
CA THR A 270 -36.43 2.21 -17.39
C THR A 270 -36.97 1.21 -18.41
N SER A 271 -37.88 1.68 -19.25
CA SER A 271 -38.65 0.91 -20.21
C SER A 271 -37.80 0.42 -21.38
N SER A 272 -38.11 -0.81 -21.81
CA SER A 272 -37.88 -1.42 -23.14
C SER A 272 -36.44 -1.64 -23.61
N SER A 273 -35.90 -2.85 -23.40
CA SER A 273 -35.81 -3.91 -24.42
C SER A 273 -34.99 -5.11 -23.92
N SER A 274 -35.65 -6.27 -23.83
CA SER A 274 -35.14 -7.65 -23.89
C SER A 274 -33.72 -8.00 -23.42
N GLY A 275 -33.64 -8.77 -22.32
CA GLY A 275 -32.79 -9.97 -22.32
C GLY A 275 -31.57 -10.02 -21.40
N SER A 276 -31.71 -9.79 -20.09
CA SER A 276 -30.92 -10.47 -19.04
C SER A 276 -31.45 -10.07 -17.66
N SER A 277 -31.72 -11.04 -16.80
CA SER A 277 -32.10 -10.80 -15.41
C SER A 277 -30.91 -10.29 -14.60
N SER A 278 -30.80 -8.99 -14.35
CA SER A 278 -30.00 -8.52 -13.21
C SER A 278 -30.29 -7.07 -12.87
N ALA A 279 -30.88 -6.89 -11.69
CA ALA A 279 -30.98 -5.61 -11.02
C ALA A 279 -31.08 -5.79 -9.49
N ALA A 280 -30.95 -7.02 -8.98
CA ALA A 280 -30.93 -7.24 -7.55
C ALA A 280 -29.51 -7.02 -7.02
N MET A 281 -29.37 -6.19 -5.99
CA MET A 281 -28.14 -6.07 -5.21
C MET A 281 -27.67 -7.45 -4.76
N HIS A 282 -26.38 -7.75 -4.90
CA HIS A 282 -25.79 -9.03 -4.51
C HIS A 282 -26.13 -9.35 -3.04
N PRO A 283 -26.54 -10.59 -2.69
CA PRO A 283 -27.00 -10.93 -1.34
C PRO A 283 -25.99 -10.59 -0.23
N GLU A 284 -24.69 -10.85 -0.45
CA GLU A 284 -23.66 -10.53 0.53
C GLU A 284 -23.43 -9.02 0.68
N VAL A 285 -23.55 -8.25 -0.40
CA VAL A 285 -23.48 -6.78 -0.34
C VAL A 285 -24.64 -6.25 0.49
N ARG A 286 -25.84 -6.78 0.24
CA ARG A 286 -27.03 -6.45 1.02
C ARG A 286 -26.86 -6.80 2.49
N ALA A 287 -26.37 -7.99 2.83
CA ALA A 287 -26.15 -8.42 4.21
C ALA A 287 -25.17 -7.50 4.96
N ILE A 288 -24.11 -7.03 4.29
CA ILE A 288 -23.16 -6.07 4.87
C ILE A 288 -23.83 -4.72 5.12
N LEU A 289 -24.61 -4.21 4.17
CA LEU A 289 -25.35 -2.95 4.32
C LEU A 289 -26.42 -3.05 5.42
N GLU A 290 -27.17 -4.15 5.48
CA GLU A 290 -28.16 -4.42 6.54
C GLU A 290 -27.50 -4.50 7.92
N HIS A 291 -26.33 -5.14 8.01
CA HIS A 291 -25.52 -5.15 9.23
C HIS A 291 -25.15 -3.73 9.66
N TRP A 292 -24.63 -2.89 8.76
CA TRP A 292 -24.30 -1.49 9.06
C TRP A 292 -25.51 -0.61 9.38
N ALA A 293 -26.68 -0.93 8.83
CA ALA A 293 -27.94 -0.28 9.16
C ALA A 293 -28.51 -0.71 10.52
N SER A 294 -28.06 -1.86 11.05
CA SER A 294 -28.66 -2.47 12.22
C SER A 294 -28.61 -1.56 13.46
N PRO A 295 -29.75 -1.37 14.16
CA PRO A 295 -29.79 -0.71 15.46
C PRO A 295 -28.96 -1.43 16.53
N SER A 296 -28.68 -2.74 16.37
CA SER A 296 -27.88 -3.51 17.33
C SER A 296 -26.41 -3.06 17.39
N LEU A 297 -25.93 -2.32 16.39
CA LEU A 297 -24.62 -1.67 16.41
C LEU A 297 -24.63 -0.34 17.18
N SER A 298 -25.65 -0.11 18.02
CA SER A 298 -25.76 1.01 18.94
C SER A 298 -25.57 0.52 20.39
N PRO A 299 -24.63 1.09 21.18
CA PRO A 299 -23.79 2.23 20.84
C PRO A 299 -22.72 1.88 19.79
N SER A 300 -22.35 2.88 19.00
CA SER A 300 -21.28 2.83 18.00
C SER A 300 -20.01 2.19 18.56
N LEU A 301 -19.20 1.57 17.69
CA LEU A 301 -17.87 1.08 18.03
C LEU A 301 -17.09 2.15 18.81
N SER A 302 -16.54 1.80 19.98
CA SER A 302 -15.87 2.77 20.82
C SER A 302 -14.55 3.25 20.20
N LEU A 303 -14.18 4.51 20.47
CA LEU A 303 -12.94 5.11 20.00
C LEU A 303 -11.70 4.27 20.37
N SER A 304 -11.65 3.76 21.59
CA SER A 304 -10.55 2.94 22.10
C SER A 304 -10.46 1.57 21.41
N GLN A 305 -11.59 0.98 21.01
CA GLN A 305 -11.59 -0.29 20.26
C GLN A 305 -11.05 -0.07 18.84
N ALA A 306 -11.54 0.97 18.14
CA ALA A 306 -11.10 1.26 16.77
C ALA A 306 -9.60 1.59 16.68
N ARG A 307 -9.10 2.45 17.58
CA ARG A 307 -7.66 2.79 17.62
C ARG A 307 -6.78 1.58 17.97
N ARG A 308 -7.28 0.67 18.82
CA ARG A 308 -6.58 -0.57 19.14
C ARG A 308 -6.52 -1.51 17.94
N ALA A 309 -7.65 -1.74 17.27
CA ALA A 309 -7.72 -2.59 16.07
C ALA A 309 -6.84 -2.03 14.94
N TRP A 310 -6.84 -0.71 14.75
CA TRP A 310 -5.92 -0.04 13.83
C TRP A 310 -4.46 -0.32 14.18
N TYR A 311 -4.09 -0.11 15.43
CA TYR A 311 -2.70 -0.34 15.85
C TYR A 311 -2.29 -1.81 15.72
N GLU A 312 -3.14 -2.76 16.12
CA GLU A 312 -2.86 -4.20 16.05
C GLU A 312 -2.64 -4.67 14.59
N THR A 313 -3.37 -4.10 13.63
CA THR A 313 -3.16 -4.36 12.19
C THR A 313 -1.90 -3.69 11.61
N HIS A 314 -1.22 -2.86 12.40
CA HIS A 314 -0.07 -2.06 11.97
C HIS A 314 1.18 -2.23 12.84
N GLU A 315 1.12 -3.04 13.91
CA GLU A 315 2.18 -3.16 14.92
C GLU A 315 3.54 -3.54 14.32
N SER A 316 3.56 -4.42 13.30
CA SER A 316 4.79 -4.84 12.61
C SER A 316 5.39 -3.77 11.68
N THR A 317 4.61 -2.76 11.29
CA THR A 317 5.01 -1.68 10.36
C THR A 317 5.42 -0.39 11.09
N ALA A 318 5.03 -0.26 12.35
CA ALA A 318 5.19 0.94 13.18
C ALA A 318 6.64 1.37 13.39
N GLU A 319 7.54 0.40 13.46
CA GLU A 319 8.83 0.60 14.12
C GLU A 319 9.78 1.54 13.37
N HIS A 320 9.51 1.86 12.09
CA HIS A 320 10.45 2.59 11.23
C HIS A 320 9.89 3.76 10.42
N LEU A 321 8.58 3.89 10.23
CA LEU A 321 8.00 4.92 9.33
C LEU A 321 8.32 6.35 9.79
N SER A 322 8.10 6.65 11.07
CA SER A 322 8.47 7.95 11.66
C SER A 322 9.98 8.19 11.60
N GLY A 323 10.78 7.12 11.61
CA GLY A 323 12.22 7.22 11.51
C GLY A 323 12.76 7.66 10.17
N CYS A 324 12.00 7.40 9.11
CA CYS A 324 12.34 7.83 7.76
C CYS A 324 12.28 9.36 7.58
N LEU A 325 11.60 10.08 8.48
CA LEU A 325 11.28 11.49 8.33
C LEU A 325 12.31 12.42 9.01
N LYS A 326 12.72 13.49 8.31
CA LYS A 326 13.68 14.50 8.79
C LYS A 326 13.05 15.60 9.63
N ARG A 327 11.85 16.07 9.28
CA ARG A 327 11.21 17.18 10.00
C ARG A 327 10.44 16.67 11.20
N ARG A 328 10.58 17.35 12.34
CA ARG A 328 9.89 17.01 13.60
C ARG A 328 8.37 16.98 13.43
N GLN A 329 7.81 17.96 12.73
CA GLN A 329 6.37 18.07 12.53
C GLN A 329 5.80 16.89 11.74
N ASP A 330 6.51 16.39 10.72
CA ASP A 330 6.09 15.20 9.97
C ASP A 330 6.15 13.95 10.84
N ARG A 331 7.23 13.78 11.61
CA ARG A 331 7.35 12.64 12.54
C ARG A 331 6.20 12.57 13.51
N VAL A 332 5.83 13.72 14.08
CA VAL A 332 4.72 13.81 15.02
C VAL A 332 3.40 13.50 14.32
N ALA A 333 3.13 14.09 13.15
CA ALA A 333 1.87 13.87 12.42
C ALA A 333 1.70 12.42 11.95
N VAL A 334 2.74 11.85 11.33
CA VAL A 334 2.73 10.45 10.88
C VAL A 334 2.69 9.49 12.06
N GLY A 335 3.41 9.79 13.15
CA GLY A 335 3.34 9.02 14.39
C GLY A 335 1.93 9.01 14.99
N MET A 336 1.24 10.17 15.01
CA MET A 336 -0.15 10.24 15.48
C MET A 336 -1.08 9.41 14.59
N TYR A 337 -1.02 9.59 13.26
CA TYR A 337 -1.83 8.80 12.32
C TYR A 337 -1.59 7.30 12.49
N HIS A 338 -0.33 6.89 12.64
CA HIS A 338 0.00 5.48 12.84
C HIS A 338 -0.62 4.90 14.13
N LEU A 339 -0.64 5.68 15.21
CA LEU A 339 -1.16 5.25 16.50
C LEU A 339 -2.69 5.25 16.59
N THR A 340 -3.37 6.05 15.76
CA THR A 340 -4.82 6.26 15.90
C THR A 340 -5.63 5.89 14.66
N GLY A 341 -5.01 5.88 13.49
CA GLY A 341 -5.68 5.79 12.19
C GLY A 341 -6.54 7.01 11.89
N ASP A 342 -6.38 8.10 12.64
CA ASP A 342 -7.14 9.33 12.48
C ASP A 342 -6.71 10.07 11.20
N PHE A 343 -7.58 10.12 10.20
CA PHE A 343 -7.34 10.88 8.97
C PHE A 343 -8.44 11.94 8.78
N THR A 344 -8.05 13.20 8.56
CA THR A 344 -8.95 14.38 8.44
C THR A 344 -9.84 14.66 9.68
N VAL A 345 -9.46 14.11 10.83
CA VAL A 345 -10.11 14.37 12.13
C VAL A 345 -9.11 15.02 13.09
N ALA A 346 -9.60 15.95 13.91
CA ALA A 346 -8.77 16.55 14.94
C ALA A 346 -8.57 15.56 16.09
N THR A 347 -7.35 15.01 16.24
CA THR A 347 -7.06 14.05 17.32
C THR A 347 -7.13 14.73 18.70
N PRO A 348 -8.05 14.31 19.60
CA PRO A 348 -8.11 14.83 20.95
C PRO A 348 -6.88 14.39 21.74
N LEU A 349 -6.18 15.36 22.34
CA LEU A 349 -5.00 15.12 23.18
C LEU A 349 -5.34 15.30 24.66
N VAL A 350 -4.97 14.33 25.48
CA VAL A 350 -5.14 14.42 26.93
C VAL A 350 -3.97 15.21 27.53
N LYS A 351 -4.21 16.45 28.00
CA LYS A 351 -3.19 17.26 28.68
C LYS A 351 -2.78 16.60 30.00
N SER A 352 -1.48 16.40 30.18
CA SER A 352 -0.89 15.98 31.44
C SER A 352 -1.03 17.08 32.49
N LYS A 353 -1.74 16.84 33.60
CA LYS A 353 -1.59 17.67 34.81
C LYS A 353 -0.18 17.41 35.36
N SER A 354 0.79 18.29 35.09
CA SER A 354 2.06 18.25 35.81
C SER A 354 1.80 18.60 37.27
N LYS A 355 1.91 17.62 38.17
CA LYS A 355 2.03 17.88 39.60
C LYS A 355 3.44 18.39 39.89
N THR A 356 3.67 19.69 39.72
CA THR A 356 4.83 20.38 40.28
C THR A 356 4.46 21.84 40.56
N GLY A 357 4.59 22.26 41.83
CA GLY A 357 4.70 23.68 42.20
C GLY A 357 3.54 24.26 43.01
N LYS A 358 3.70 24.29 44.34
CA LYS A 358 3.06 25.30 45.21
C LYS A 358 3.47 26.69 44.71
N GLY A 359 2.52 27.48 44.23
CA GLY A 359 2.71 28.91 43.95
C GLY A 359 1.41 29.65 44.19
N LYS A 360 1.31 30.38 45.31
CA LYS A 360 0.24 31.36 45.56
C LYS A 360 0.43 32.52 44.58
N GLY A 361 -0.53 32.72 43.69
CA GLY A 361 -0.61 33.90 42.82
C GLY A 361 -2.06 34.18 42.43
N LYS A 362 -2.68 35.19 43.06
CA LYS A 362 -3.95 35.79 42.63
C LYS A 362 -3.72 36.56 41.34
N GLY A 363 -4.53 36.32 40.30
CA GLY A 363 -4.48 37.11 39.06
C GLY A 363 -5.64 36.79 38.11
N LYS A 364 -6.45 37.81 37.83
CA LYS A 364 -7.70 37.86 37.04
C LYS A 364 -7.67 37.20 35.65
N GLY A 365 -8.78 36.52 35.34
CA GLY A 365 -9.64 36.80 34.17
C GLY A 365 -9.03 36.69 32.78
N SER A 366 -9.24 35.54 32.13
CA SER A 366 -9.28 35.44 30.67
C SER A 366 -10.32 34.38 30.30
N SER A 367 -11.39 34.80 29.65
CA SER A 367 -12.47 33.96 29.12
C SER A 367 -11.92 32.92 28.16
N SER A 368 -11.90 31.66 28.58
CA SER A 368 -11.66 30.53 27.70
C SER A 368 -12.96 30.20 26.97
N THR A 369 -13.05 30.55 25.69
CA THR A 369 -14.02 29.98 24.76
C THR A 369 -13.79 28.47 24.74
N SER A 370 -14.71 27.70 25.33
CA SER A 370 -14.69 26.25 25.33
C SER A 370 -15.12 25.76 23.94
N THR A 371 -14.19 25.66 23.01
CA THR A 371 -14.37 24.80 21.83
C THR A 371 -14.38 23.36 22.31
N THR A 372 -15.59 22.80 22.43
CA THR A 372 -15.86 21.39 22.67
C THR A 372 -15.17 20.58 21.57
N SER A 373 -14.21 19.73 21.94
CA SER A 373 -13.58 18.80 21.01
C SER A 373 -14.65 17.95 20.32
N PRO A 374 -14.54 17.69 19.00
CA PRO A 374 -15.52 16.85 18.31
C PRO A 374 -15.56 15.46 18.96
N SER A 375 -16.77 14.96 19.20
CA SER A 375 -16.95 13.63 19.76
C SER A 375 -16.64 12.61 18.67
N LEU A 376 -15.54 11.86 18.83
CA LEU A 376 -15.15 10.82 17.88
C LEU A 376 -15.77 9.46 18.22
N VAL A 377 -15.98 8.65 17.18
CA VAL A 377 -16.47 7.26 17.23
C VAL A 377 -15.58 6.36 16.37
N GLY A 378 -15.68 5.04 16.53
CA GLY A 378 -14.97 4.09 15.67
C GLY A 378 -15.60 3.92 14.29
N SER A 379 -14.78 3.66 13.28
CA SER A 379 -15.22 3.37 11.92
C SER A 379 -16.00 2.05 11.86
N LEU A 380 -17.30 2.14 11.58
CA LEU A 380 -18.16 0.97 11.37
C LEU A 380 -17.75 0.23 10.11
N ALA A 381 -17.45 0.97 9.04
CA ALA A 381 -17.06 0.37 7.78
C ALA A 381 -15.78 -0.45 7.91
N MET A 382 -14.80 -0.02 8.70
CA MET A 382 -13.54 -0.78 8.83
C MET A 382 -13.67 -1.98 9.77
N TYR A 383 -14.37 -1.85 10.89
CA TYR A 383 -14.26 -2.82 11.98
C TYR A 383 -15.57 -3.50 12.38
N SER A 384 -16.71 -3.13 11.79
CA SER A 384 -17.99 -3.79 12.03
C SER A 384 -18.43 -4.51 10.77
N THR A 385 -18.27 -5.83 10.73
CA THR A 385 -18.71 -6.66 9.61
C THR A 385 -19.50 -7.86 10.10
N PRO A 386 -20.35 -8.47 9.26
CA PRO A 386 -21.02 -9.72 9.59
C PRO A 386 -20.03 -10.83 9.97
N ASP A 387 -20.47 -11.76 10.82
CA ASP A 387 -19.69 -12.95 11.18
C ASP A 387 -19.29 -13.74 9.93
N GLY A 388 -18.06 -14.26 9.92
CA GLY A 388 -17.49 -14.96 8.77
C GLY A 388 -16.89 -14.05 7.69
N THR A 389 -17.01 -12.72 7.82
CA THR A 389 -16.27 -11.79 6.95
C THR A 389 -14.77 -11.92 7.21
N ALA A 390 -13.98 -11.86 6.15
CA ALA A 390 -12.54 -11.96 6.22
C ALA A 390 -11.89 -10.87 7.11
N PRO A 391 -10.81 -11.20 7.86
CA PRO A 391 -10.04 -10.23 8.64
C PRO A 391 -9.48 -9.11 7.75
N CYS A 392 -9.28 -7.92 8.33
CA CYS A 392 -8.59 -6.83 7.63
C CYS A 392 -7.15 -7.23 7.31
N ASP A 393 -6.66 -6.82 6.14
CA ASP A 393 -5.25 -6.90 5.81
C ASP A 393 -4.40 -5.97 6.71
N GLU A 394 -3.12 -6.31 6.85
CA GLU A 394 -2.18 -5.55 7.68
C GLU A 394 -1.44 -4.46 6.88
N GLY A 395 -1.27 -3.28 7.48
CA GLY A 395 -0.37 -2.25 6.94
C GLY A 395 -0.98 -1.35 5.86
N GLU A 396 -2.30 -1.29 5.76
CA GLU A 396 -3.02 -0.33 4.92
C GLU A 396 -2.90 1.09 5.47
N THR A 397 -2.14 1.95 4.80
CA THR A 397 -1.98 3.35 5.22
C THR A 397 -2.34 4.30 4.09
N VAL A 398 -2.70 5.54 4.40
CA VAL A 398 -2.96 6.56 3.36
C VAL A 398 -1.73 6.82 2.48
N PHE A 399 -0.52 6.52 2.96
CA PHE A 399 0.71 6.57 2.16
C PHE A 399 0.77 5.49 1.08
N SER A 400 0.01 4.42 1.22
CA SER A 400 -0.08 3.37 0.21
C SER A 400 -0.85 3.82 -1.02
N VAL A 401 -1.79 4.78 -0.90
CA VAL A 401 -2.65 5.17 -2.03
C VAL A 401 -2.17 6.39 -2.82
N VAL A 402 -1.15 7.10 -2.34
CA VAL A 402 -0.62 8.34 -2.94
C VAL A 402 0.85 8.23 -3.31
N SER A 403 1.27 8.91 -4.38
CA SER A 403 2.69 9.09 -4.65
C SER A 403 3.27 10.15 -3.74
N ILE A 404 4.42 9.86 -3.11
CA ILE A 404 5.10 10.84 -2.25
C ILE A 404 5.50 12.12 -3.01
N GLY A 405 5.74 12.02 -4.32
CA GLY A 405 6.01 13.19 -5.17
C GLY A 405 4.83 14.15 -5.26
N ASP A 406 3.62 13.61 -5.45
CA ASP A 406 2.39 14.40 -5.52
C ASP A 406 2.06 15.04 -4.17
N VAL A 407 2.29 14.29 -3.08
CA VAL A 407 2.14 14.80 -1.71
C VAL A 407 3.07 15.98 -1.46
N VAL A 408 4.35 15.86 -1.82
CA VAL A 408 5.31 16.95 -1.68
C VAL A 408 4.91 18.15 -2.54
N GLY A 409 4.44 17.92 -3.78
CA GLY A 409 3.91 18.97 -4.64
C GLY A 409 2.69 19.68 -4.05
N ALA A 410 1.85 18.97 -3.29
CA ALA A 410 0.68 19.53 -2.62
C ALA A 410 0.98 20.16 -1.25
N THR A 411 2.15 19.89 -0.65
CA THR A 411 2.51 20.36 0.70
C THR A 411 3.02 21.80 0.66
N LYS A 412 2.41 22.72 1.42
CA LYS A 412 2.87 24.11 1.49
C LYS A 412 4.02 24.31 2.49
N PRO A 413 4.79 25.40 2.39
CA PRO A 413 5.79 25.74 3.39
C PRO A 413 5.19 25.82 4.80
N GLY A 414 5.84 25.17 5.77
CA GLY A 414 5.39 25.10 7.15
C GLY A 414 4.42 23.95 7.46
N GLU A 415 3.84 23.31 6.45
CA GLU A 415 2.90 22.20 6.66
C GLU A 415 3.59 20.82 6.77
N THR A 416 2.86 19.87 7.33
CA THR A 416 3.25 18.45 7.41
C THR A 416 2.91 17.70 6.12
N LEU A 417 3.53 16.54 5.90
CA LEU A 417 3.17 15.65 4.81
C LEU A 417 1.72 15.17 4.90
N MET A 418 1.17 14.99 6.11
CA MET A 418 -0.24 14.61 6.28
C MET A 418 -1.18 15.71 5.79
N ASP A 419 -0.85 16.99 6.04
CA ASP A 419 -1.62 18.12 5.50
C ASP A 419 -1.56 18.16 3.97
N GLY A 420 -0.41 17.79 3.39
CA GLY A 420 -0.24 17.64 1.95
C GLY A 420 -1.12 16.53 1.36
N ILE A 421 -1.17 15.37 2.00
CA ILE A 421 -2.04 14.24 1.62
C ILE A 421 -3.51 14.63 1.69
N GLU A 422 -3.93 15.22 2.82
CA GLU A 422 -5.30 15.68 3.01
C GLU A 422 -5.71 16.65 1.92
N ARG A 423 -4.87 17.64 1.61
CA ARG A 423 -5.14 18.61 0.53
C ARG A 423 -5.22 17.94 -0.84
N TYR A 424 -4.26 17.07 -1.15
CA TYR A 424 -4.22 16.37 -2.44
C TYR A 424 -5.48 15.53 -2.64
N LEU A 425 -5.83 14.70 -1.66
CA LEU A 425 -7.02 13.84 -1.73
C LEU A 425 -8.31 14.65 -1.67
N SER A 426 -8.39 15.72 -0.88
CA SER A 426 -9.57 16.59 -0.83
C SER A 426 -9.86 17.23 -2.18
N HIS A 427 -8.82 17.69 -2.89
CA HIS A 427 -8.99 18.24 -4.24
C HIS A 427 -9.54 17.19 -5.20
N ARG A 428 -8.99 15.97 -5.19
CA ARG A 428 -9.44 14.87 -6.05
C ARG A 428 -10.85 14.41 -5.75
N VAL A 429 -11.20 14.26 -4.47
CA VAL A 429 -12.55 13.88 -4.02
C VAL A 429 -13.56 14.96 -4.39
N CYS A 430 -13.21 16.24 -4.22
CA CYS A 430 -14.07 17.35 -4.63
C CYS A 430 -14.37 17.32 -6.14
N ALA A 431 -13.34 17.15 -6.97
CA ALA A 431 -13.50 17.02 -8.42
C ALA A 431 -14.40 15.83 -8.79
N LEU A 432 -14.18 14.65 -8.19
CA LEU A 432 -15.01 13.47 -8.43
C LEU A 432 -16.46 13.67 -7.97
N MET A 433 -16.67 14.37 -6.85
CA MET A 433 -18.00 14.69 -6.34
C MET A 433 -18.78 15.59 -7.31
N HIS A 434 -18.15 16.59 -7.93
CA HIS A 434 -18.80 17.39 -8.98
C HIS A 434 -19.20 16.53 -10.17
N LEU A 435 -18.29 15.67 -10.66
CA LEU A 435 -18.58 14.76 -11.76
C LEU A 435 -19.73 13.80 -11.46
N ALA A 436 -19.81 13.30 -10.23
CA ALA A 436 -20.89 12.43 -9.78
C ALA A 436 -22.25 13.16 -9.74
N ARG A 437 -22.27 14.39 -9.20
CA ARG A 437 -23.49 15.21 -9.04
C ARG A 437 -24.03 15.73 -10.37
N GLU A 438 -23.15 16.10 -11.28
CA GLU A 438 -23.51 16.55 -12.63
C GLU A 438 -23.93 15.38 -13.55
N GLY A 439 -23.82 14.13 -13.06
CA GLY A 439 -24.13 12.94 -13.86
C GLY A 439 -23.14 12.68 -14.99
N ARG A 440 -21.99 13.38 -14.99
CA ARG A 440 -20.91 13.24 -15.98
C ARG A 440 -20.14 11.93 -15.84
N VAL A 441 -20.17 11.33 -14.66
CA VAL A 441 -19.64 9.98 -14.41
C VAL A 441 -20.75 9.13 -13.82
N LYS A 442 -21.00 7.97 -14.43
CA LYS A 442 -21.92 6.94 -13.94
C LYS A 442 -21.12 5.77 -13.40
N VAL A 443 -21.42 5.32 -12.18
CA VAL A 443 -20.73 4.20 -11.55
C VAL A 443 -21.69 3.03 -11.34
N SER A 444 -21.28 1.83 -11.74
CA SER A 444 -21.93 0.56 -11.40
C SER A 444 -20.90 -0.37 -10.76
N LEU A 445 -21.18 -0.85 -9.55
CA LEU A 445 -20.28 -1.74 -8.81
C LEU A 445 -20.95 -3.09 -8.61
N ARG A 446 -20.23 -4.17 -8.95
CA ARG A 446 -20.78 -5.54 -8.99
C ARG A 446 -19.83 -6.52 -8.33
N VAL A 447 -20.41 -7.51 -7.67
CA VAL A 447 -19.66 -8.70 -7.26
C VAL A 447 -19.56 -9.63 -8.46
N GLY A 448 -18.36 -10.05 -8.87
CA GLY A 448 -18.21 -10.98 -9.98
C GLY A 448 -16.77 -11.24 -10.42
N ASP A 449 -16.55 -12.43 -11.00
CA ASP A 449 -15.27 -12.85 -11.57
C ASP A 449 -15.27 -12.70 -13.10
N VAL A 450 -14.66 -11.62 -13.60
CA VAL A 450 -14.57 -11.32 -15.03
C VAL A 450 -13.66 -12.32 -15.77
N LEU A 451 -12.87 -13.13 -15.06
CA LEU A 451 -12.10 -14.21 -15.69
C LEU A 451 -12.99 -15.39 -16.11
N THR A 452 -14.21 -15.51 -15.57
CA THR A 452 -15.17 -16.51 -16.04
C THR A 452 -15.64 -16.17 -17.45
N PRO A 453 -15.67 -17.14 -18.40
CA PRO A 453 -16.05 -16.86 -19.78
C PRO A 453 -17.41 -16.17 -19.92
N ALA A 454 -18.44 -16.64 -19.20
CA ALA A 454 -19.79 -16.10 -19.30
C ALA A 454 -19.86 -14.60 -18.92
N LEU A 455 -19.28 -14.21 -17.77
CA LEU A 455 -19.27 -12.81 -17.37
C LEU A 455 -18.35 -11.97 -18.26
N GLY A 456 -17.23 -12.53 -18.69
CA GLY A 456 -16.32 -11.85 -19.60
C GLY A 456 -16.95 -11.53 -20.96
N ASP A 457 -17.73 -12.45 -21.51
CA ASP A 457 -18.49 -12.27 -22.75
C ASP A 457 -19.62 -11.24 -22.55
N GLU A 458 -20.37 -11.31 -21.44
CA GLU A 458 -21.39 -10.29 -21.10
C GLU A 458 -20.78 -8.89 -21.03
N VAL A 459 -19.64 -8.72 -20.34
CA VAL A 459 -18.95 -7.44 -20.21
C VAL A 459 -18.55 -6.89 -21.58
N ARG A 460 -18.01 -7.73 -22.46
CA ARG A 460 -17.66 -7.32 -23.81
C ARG A 460 -18.88 -6.86 -24.61
N GLU A 461 -19.92 -7.68 -24.63
CA GLU A 461 -21.12 -7.45 -25.44
C GLU A 461 -21.91 -6.23 -24.96
N THR A 462 -22.00 -6.03 -23.64
CA THR A 462 -22.85 -4.97 -23.06
C THR A 462 -22.12 -3.65 -22.85
N LEU A 463 -20.81 -3.68 -22.55
CA LEU A 463 -20.06 -2.47 -22.20
C LEU A 463 -19.06 -2.04 -23.27
N SER A 464 -18.60 -2.96 -24.13
CA SER A 464 -17.56 -2.73 -25.15
C SER A 464 -16.44 -1.80 -24.63
N PRO A 465 -15.69 -2.22 -23.60
CA PRO A 465 -14.84 -1.32 -22.82
C PRO A 465 -13.79 -0.61 -23.69
N ARG A 466 -13.71 0.71 -23.58
CA ARG A 466 -12.60 1.47 -24.20
C ARG A 466 -11.32 1.27 -23.41
N THR A 467 -11.44 1.18 -22.09
CA THR A 467 -10.32 0.97 -21.19
C THR A 467 -10.67 -0.01 -20.08
N MET A 468 -9.66 -0.75 -19.60
CA MET A 468 -9.82 -1.69 -18.50
C MET A 468 -8.66 -1.59 -17.52
N THR A 469 -8.91 -1.64 -16.22
CA THR A 469 -7.87 -1.80 -15.19
C THR A 469 -8.01 -3.14 -14.49
N TRP A 470 -6.89 -3.84 -14.30
CA TRP A 470 -6.86 -5.23 -13.80
C TRP A 470 -6.27 -5.34 -12.39
N SER A 471 -5.98 -4.22 -11.73
CA SER A 471 -5.34 -4.23 -10.41
C SER A 471 -4.09 -5.14 -10.42
N ASN A 472 -3.91 -5.99 -9.40
CA ASN A 472 -2.92 -7.06 -9.36
C ASN A 472 -3.45 -8.45 -9.80
N VAL A 473 -4.55 -8.54 -10.54
CA VAL A 473 -5.07 -9.82 -11.05
C VAL A 473 -4.01 -10.59 -11.85
N ILE A 474 -3.08 -9.87 -12.49
CA ILE A 474 -1.92 -10.38 -13.22
C ILE A 474 -1.06 -11.34 -12.36
N ASP A 475 -1.05 -11.18 -11.03
CA ASP A 475 -0.25 -11.99 -10.13
C ASP A 475 -0.87 -13.36 -9.79
N TYR A 476 -2.17 -13.56 -10.05
CA TYR A 476 -2.92 -14.74 -9.60
C TYR A 476 -3.21 -15.74 -10.71
N VAL A 477 -2.94 -15.37 -11.96
CA VAL A 477 -3.14 -16.22 -13.13
C VAL A 477 -1.88 -16.25 -14.01
N THR A 478 -1.72 -17.35 -14.75
CA THR A 478 -0.59 -17.44 -15.70
C THR A 478 -0.72 -16.36 -16.77
N PRO A 479 0.39 -15.80 -17.30
CA PRO A 479 0.33 -14.78 -18.34
C PRO A 479 -0.51 -15.17 -19.56
N SER A 480 -0.44 -16.43 -20.01
CA SER A 480 -1.25 -16.92 -21.14
C SER A 480 -2.75 -16.86 -20.81
N VAL A 481 -3.18 -17.46 -19.68
CA VAL A 481 -4.59 -17.41 -19.25
C VAL A 481 -5.07 -15.98 -19.06
N PHE A 482 -4.25 -15.12 -18.47
CA PHE A 482 -4.56 -13.71 -18.29
C PHE A 482 -4.75 -12.99 -19.62
N HIS A 483 -3.82 -13.13 -20.57
CA HIS A 483 -3.93 -12.47 -21.87
C HIS A 483 -5.13 -12.97 -22.68
N MET A 484 -5.43 -14.27 -22.62
CA MET A 484 -6.65 -14.83 -23.22
C MET A 484 -7.92 -14.18 -22.65
N ALA A 485 -8.03 -14.09 -21.32
CA ALA A 485 -9.18 -13.49 -20.66
C ALA A 485 -9.26 -11.98 -20.94
N ALA A 486 -8.17 -11.25 -20.78
CA ALA A 486 -8.13 -9.81 -21.03
C ALA A 486 -8.51 -9.47 -22.49
N HIS A 487 -8.01 -10.22 -23.47
CA HIS A 487 -8.40 -10.03 -24.87
C HIS A 487 -9.86 -10.41 -25.13
N ARG A 488 -10.36 -11.50 -24.52
CA ARG A 488 -11.77 -11.89 -24.65
C ARG A 488 -12.69 -10.74 -24.23
N VAL A 489 -12.38 -10.08 -23.11
CA VAL A 489 -13.24 -9.06 -22.50
C VAL A 489 -13.05 -7.68 -23.15
N GLY A 490 -11.82 -7.26 -23.41
CA GLY A 490 -11.51 -5.94 -23.98
C GLY A 490 -11.53 -5.87 -25.51
N GLY A 491 -11.24 -6.98 -26.20
CA GLY A 491 -11.03 -6.98 -27.65
C GLY A 491 -9.78 -6.22 -28.09
N ASP A 492 -9.73 -5.84 -29.37
CA ASP A 492 -8.53 -5.24 -29.99
C ASP A 492 -8.40 -3.73 -29.76
N THR A 493 -9.52 -3.05 -29.49
CA THR A 493 -9.59 -1.59 -29.35
C THR A 493 -9.47 -1.10 -27.90
N CYS A 494 -9.44 -2.03 -26.94
CA CYS A 494 -9.35 -1.70 -25.52
C CYS A 494 -7.90 -1.45 -25.10
N THR A 495 -7.71 -0.41 -24.29
CA THR A 495 -6.46 -0.18 -23.56
C THR A 495 -6.57 -0.78 -22.16
N HIS A 496 -5.63 -1.64 -21.83
CA HIS A 496 -5.56 -2.33 -20.55
C HIS A 496 -4.51 -1.66 -19.64
N TYR A 497 -4.81 -1.62 -18.35
CA TYR A 497 -3.95 -1.19 -17.26
C TYR A 497 -3.88 -2.29 -16.21
N GLY A 498 -2.78 -2.40 -15.51
CA GLY A 498 -2.64 -3.31 -14.38
C GLY A 498 -1.28 -3.19 -13.74
N TYR A 499 -1.05 -3.90 -12.65
CA TYR A 499 0.27 -3.94 -12.04
C TYR A 499 0.58 -5.33 -11.48
N SER A 500 1.87 -5.64 -11.35
CA SER A 500 2.32 -6.83 -10.64
C SER A 500 3.09 -6.40 -9.40
N MET A 501 2.75 -7.00 -8.25
CA MET A 501 3.51 -6.92 -7.01
C MET A 501 4.39 -8.16 -6.82
N ASN A 502 3.94 -9.31 -7.34
CA ASN A 502 4.59 -10.60 -7.12
C ASN A 502 5.65 -10.95 -8.15
N TRP A 503 5.89 -10.13 -9.18
CA TRP A 503 6.91 -10.40 -10.20
C TRP A 503 8.30 -10.67 -9.62
N VAL A 504 8.65 -10.04 -8.49
CA VAL A 504 9.94 -10.26 -7.82
C VAL A 504 10.11 -11.72 -7.42
N THR A 505 9.03 -12.42 -7.04
CA THR A 505 9.02 -13.84 -6.67
C THR A 505 9.40 -14.75 -7.84
N LEU A 506 9.24 -14.25 -9.07
CA LEU A 506 9.50 -14.95 -10.32
C LEU A 506 10.86 -14.60 -10.92
N LEU A 507 11.65 -13.73 -10.31
CA LEU A 507 12.93 -13.30 -10.88
C LEU A 507 14.05 -13.44 -9.86
N LYS A 508 15.18 -14.03 -10.27
CA LYS A 508 16.38 -14.08 -9.42
C LYS A 508 17.30 -12.91 -9.74
N GLY A 509 17.71 -12.16 -8.72
CA GLY A 509 18.51 -10.92 -8.82
C GLY A 509 17.81 -9.67 -8.30
N ALA A 510 16.48 -9.69 -8.17
CA ALA A 510 15.67 -8.56 -7.69
C ALA A 510 15.67 -8.38 -6.16
N HIS A 511 16.32 -9.27 -5.40
CA HIS A 511 16.34 -9.21 -3.94
C HIS A 511 17.73 -9.50 -3.37
N LEU A 512 18.08 -8.90 -2.22
CA LEU A 512 19.43 -9.04 -1.63
C LEU A 512 19.80 -10.49 -1.30
N MET A 513 18.83 -11.30 -0.89
CA MET A 513 19.04 -12.72 -0.59
C MET A 513 19.62 -13.50 -1.76
N ASP A 514 19.35 -13.05 -2.99
CA ASP A 514 19.83 -13.69 -4.22
C ASP A 514 21.38 -13.63 -4.32
N TYR A 515 22.00 -12.71 -3.57
CA TYR A 515 23.46 -12.46 -3.54
C TYR A 515 24.16 -13.08 -2.33
N MET A 516 23.42 -13.46 -1.27
CA MET A 516 24.01 -13.97 -0.03
C MET A 516 24.69 -15.34 -0.20
N GLY A 517 24.35 -16.09 -1.25
CA GLY A 517 24.91 -17.42 -1.54
C GLY A 517 26.19 -17.44 -2.38
N TYR A 518 26.58 -16.33 -3.01
CA TYR A 518 27.71 -16.31 -3.95
C TYR A 518 29.08 -16.41 -3.26
N ASP A 519 29.22 -15.84 -2.07
CA ASP A 519 30.49 -15.83 -1.31
C ASP A 519 30.30 -16.13 0.20
N ASN A 520 29.38 -17.04 0.56
CA ASN A 520 28.96 -17.26 1.95
C ASN A 520 28.54 -15.96 2.69
N GLY A 521 27.97 -14.99 1.97
CA GLY A 521 27.57 -13.69 2.50
C GLY A 521 28.73 -12.73 2.82
N ARG A 522 29.98 -13.07 2.52
CA ARG A 522 31.18 -12.25 2.83
C ARG A 522 31.79 -11.53 1.62
N GLY A 523 31.13 -11.62 0.47
CA GLY A 523 31.66 -11.24 -0.83
C GLY A 523 31.77 -9.73 -1.09
N PRO A 524 32.71 -9.31 -1.95
CA PRO A 524 32.74 -7.95 -2.53
C PRO A 524 31.41 -7.56 -3.20
N LEU A 525 30.71 -8.53 -3.79
CA LEU A 525 29.45 -8.31 -4.49
C LEU A 525 28.32 -7.87 -3.54
N LEU A 526 28.09 -8.60 -2.43
CA LEU A 526 27.07 -8.21 -1.44
C LEU A 526 27.35 -6.81 -0.88
N SER A 527 28.62 -6.55 -0.55
CA SER A 527 29.05 -5.24 -0.07
C SER A 527 28.82 -4.12 -1.10
N THR A 528 28.99 -4.44 -2.37
CA THR A 528 28.73 -3.53 -3.49
C THR A 528 27.24 -3.25 -3.68
N VAL A 529 26.37 -4.28 -3.58
CA VAL A 529 24.89 -4.11 -3.60
C VAL A 529 24.47 -3.13 -2.51
N LEU A 530 24.89 -3.37 -1.27
CA LEU A 530 24.52 -2.55 -0.12
C LEU A 530 24.98 -1.09 -0.28
N ASN A 531 26.23 -0.89 -0.71
CA ASN A 531 26.78 0.44 -0.94
C ASN A 531 26.04 1.19 -2.06
N LEU A 532 25.76 0.53 -3.18
CA LEU A 532 25.06 1.14 -4.30
C LEU A 532 23.59 1.42 -3.98
N ALA A 533 22.92 0.56 -3.21
CA ALA A 533 21.56 0.82 -2.74
C ALA A 533 21.48 2.08 -1.88
N ASN A 534 22.38 2.21 -0.90
CA ASN A 534 22.49 3.40 -0.05
C ASN A 534 22.74 4.68 -0.87
N GLN A 535 23.63 4.62 -1.87
CA GLN A 535 23.88 5.74 -2.79
C GLN A 535 22.65 6.07 -3.66
N THR A 536 21.96 5.04 -4.15
CA THR A 536 20.79 5.17 -5.04
C THR A 536 19.63 5.84 -4.32
N GLY A 537 19.29 5.40 -3.10
CA GLY A 537 18.22 6.01 -2.32
C GLY A 537 18.47 7.50 -2.03
N GLY A 538 19.73 7.88 -1.76
CA GLY A 538 20.11 9.28 -1.57
C GLY A 538 20.00 10.13 -2.84
N ALA A 539 20.47 9.59 -3.97
CA ALA A 539 20.36 10.26 -5.27
C ALA A 539 18.89 10.45 -5.66
N LEU A 540 18.05 9.42 -5.51
CA LEU A 540 16.62 9.48 -5.77
C LEU A 540 15.92 10.51 -4.90
N ASN A 541 16.17 10.52 -3.59
CA ASN A 541 15.59 11.51 -2.68
C ASN A 541 16.00 12.94 -3.06
N LYS A 542 17.24 13.17 -3.50
CA LYS A 542 17.68 14.50 -3.96
C LYS A 542 16.94 14.90 -5.22
N PHE A 543 16.88 13.99 -6.17
CA PHE A 543 16.40 14.27 -7.51
C PHE A 543 14.86 14.42 -7.57
N LEU A 544 14.13 13.69 -6.71
CA LEU A 544 12.68 13.83 -6.54
C LEU A 544 12.28 14.97 -5.58
N GLY A 545 13.22 15.76 -5.07
CA GLY A 545 12.93 16.84 -4.13
C GLY A 545 12.50 16.35 -2.74
N LEU A 546 12.68 15.07 -2.42
CA LEU A 546 12.30 14.45 -1.15
C LEU A 546 13.35 14.66 -0.04
N SER A 547 14.54 15.13 -0.38
CA SER A 547 15.66 15.35 0.55
C SER A 547 15.32 16.20 1.78
N PRO A 548 14.44 17.21 1.75
CA PRO A 548 14.02 17.94 2.95
C PRO A 548 13.15 17.11 3.91
N TYR A 549 12.45 16.09 3.39
CA TYR A 549 11.45 15.31 4.10
C TYR A 549 11.98 13.96 4.57
N LEU A 550 12.78 13.29 3.74
CA LEU A 550 13.23 11.91 3.94
C LEU A 550 14.71 11.82 4.27
N ARG A 551 15.05 10.85 5.12
CA ARG A 551 16.42 10.48 5.46
C ARG A 551 17.01 9.56 4.40
N SER A 552 18.33 9.62 4.28
CA SER A 552 19.11 8.73 3.43
C SER A 552 20.42 8.37 4.15
N PRO A 553 20.75 7.07 4.26
CA PRO A 553 19.88 5.94 3.91
C PRO A 553 18.61 5.91 4.80
N PRO A 554 17.50 5.36 4.30
CA PRO A 554 16.29 5.18 5.10
C PRO A 554 16.56 4.16 6.23
N PRO A 555 16.00 4.35 7.44
CA PRO A 555 16.21 3.44 8.56
C PRO A 555 15.34 2.19 8.46
N VAL A 556 15.47 1.44 7.37
CA VAL A 556 14.69 0.23 7.07
C VAL A 556 15.57 -1.01 7.01
N HIS A 557 14.95 -2.17 6.95
CA HIS A 557 15.66 -3.44 6.73
C HIS A 557 16.50 -3.36 5.43
N PRO A 558 17.75 -3.87 5.42
CA PRO A 558 18.59 -3.83 4.22
C PRO A 558 17.95 -4.45 2.97
N PHE A 559 17.06 -5.45 3.14
CA PHE A 559 16.26 -6.02 2.05
C PHE A 559 15.39 -4.98 1.34
N ASN A 560 14.72 -4.08 2.08
CA ASN A 560 13.82 -3.09 1.49
C ASN A 560 14.62 -2.02 0.73
N ASN A 561 15.66 -1.48 1.37
CA ASN A 561 16.49 -0.45 0.76
C ASN A 561 17.25 -0.96 -0.49
N THR A 562 17.71 -2.21 -0.49
CA THR A 562 18.38 -2.80 -1.66
C THR A 562 17.41 -3.19 -2.77
N SER A 563 16.18 -3.57 -2.41
CA SER A 563 15.12 -3.87 -3.38
C SER A 563 14.82 -2.70 -4.30
N ILE A 564 14.84 -1.45 -3.80
CA ILE A 564 14.76 -0.22 -4.61
C ILE A 564 15.71 -0.28 -5.81
N LEU A 565 17.01 -0.50 -5.58
CA LEU A 565 17.99 -0.56 -6.65
C LEU A 565 17.80 -1.80 -7.54
N LEU A 566 17.75 -2.98 -6.92
CA LEU A 566 17.77 -4.26 -7.64
C LEU A 566 16.54 -4.42 -8.52
N GLN A 567 15.36 -4.04 -8.03
CA GLN A 567 14.14 -4.15 -8.80
C GLN A 567 14.18 -3.26 -10.03
N HIS A 568 14.65 -2.02 -9.89
CA HIS A 568 14.85 -1.10 -11.01
C HIS A 568 15.86 -1.60 -12.05
N ILE A 569 16.78 -2.51 -11.70
CA ILE A 569 17.68 -3.14 -12.67
C ILE A 569 16.96 -4.25 -13.43
N PHE A 570 16.16 -5.08 -12.74
CA PHE A 570 15.72 -6.36 -13.27
C PHE A 570 14.26 -6.45 -13.74
N TYR A 571 13.36 -5.52 -13.38
CA TYR A 571 11.93 -5.66 -13.71
C TYR A 571 11.66 -5.84 -15.22
N ARG A 572 12.52 -5.29 -16.09
CA ARG A 572 12.39 -5.41 -17.56
C ARG A 572 12.46 -6.85 -18.06
N TYR A 573 13.20 -7.74 -17.39
CA TYR A 573 13.25 -9.16 -17.76
C TYR A 573 11.90 -9.84 -17.53
N TRP A 574 11.21 -9.49 -16.44
CA TRP A 574 9.87 -10.00 -16.17
C TRP A 574 8.83 -9.41 -17.14
N VAL A 575 8.90 -8.11 -17.44
CA VAL A 575 8.02 -7.46 -18.42
C VAL A 575 8.16 -8.11 -19.80
N GLU A 576 9.38 -8.47 -20.19
CA GLU A 576 9.62 -9.15 -21.46
C GLU A 576 9.00 -10.55 -21.48
N LEU A 577 9.07 -11.32 -20.38
CA LEU A 577 8.36 -12.60 -20.28
C LEU A 577 6.84 -12.43 -20.40
N PHE A 578 6.27 -11.42 -19.71
CA PHE A 578 4.85 -11.11 -19.79
C PHE A 578 4.44 -10.81 -21.24
N ARG A 579 5.24 -9.98 -21.94
CA ARG A 579 5.04 -9.62 -23.35
C ARG A 579 5.17 -10.79 -24.31
N GLN A 580 6.21 -11.63 -24.16
CA GLN A 580 6.53 -12.69 -25.14
C GLN A 580 5.34 -13.64 -25.36
N ARG A 581 4.54 -13.89 -24.32
CA ARG A 581 3.36 -14.75 -24.43
C ARG A 581 2.27 -14.18 -25.35
N VAL A 582 2.13 -12.85 -25.42
CA VAL A 582 1.21 -12.19 -26.38
C VAL A 582 1.65 -12.47 -27.82
N VAL A 583 2.97 -12.41 -28.07
CA VAL A 583 3.57 -12.63 -29.40
C VAL A 583 3.50 -14.10 -29.80
N GLU A 584 3.80 -15.03 -28.89
CA GLU A 584 3.74 -16.48 -29.14
C GLU A 584 2.32 -16.96 -29.47
N GLU A 585 1.29 -16.31 -28.91
CA GLU A 585 -0.11 -16.59 -29.23
C GLU A 585 -0.59 -15.93 -30.54
N GLY A 586 0.29 -15.27 -31.29
CA GLY A 586 -0.05 -14.66 -32.58
C GLY A 586 -0.92 -13.39 -32.46
N ARG A 587 -1.05 -12.81 -31.26
CA ARG A 587 -1.81 -11.57 -31.02
C ARG A 587 -0.87 -10.39 -31.30
N GLY A 588 -1.17 -9.60 -32.34
CA GLY A 588 -0.32 -8.51 -32.80
C GLY A 588 -0.12 -7.37 -31.77
N GLY A 589 0.82 -6.46 -32.08
CA GLY A 589 0.95 -5.11 -31.51
C GLY A 589 0.93 -4.95 -29.99
N TRP A 590 2.02 -5.30 -29.29
CA TRP A 590 2.23 -4.90 -27.89
C TRP A 590 2.94 -3.54 -27.84
N THR A 591 2.31 -2.55 -27.20
CA THR A 591 3.00 -1.34 -26.73
C THR A 591 2.79 -1.26 -25.23
N ALA A 592 3.86 -1.09 -24.44
CA ALA A 592 3.71 -0.92 -23.01
C ALA A 592 4.60 0.14 -22.42
N ALA A 593 4.03 0.87 -21.47
CA ALA A 593 4.73 1.69 -20.51
C ALA A 593 4.78 0.94 -19.18
N TYR A 594 5.89 1.12 -18.45
CA TYR A 594 6.06 0.56 -17.11
C TYR A 594 6.64 1.57 -16.14
N LYS A 595 6.36 1.37 -14.86
CA LYS A 595 6.91 2.17 -13.76
C LYS A 595 7.01 1.32 -12.50
N MET A 596 8.03 1.60 -11.69
CA MET A 596 8.11 1.14 -10.31
C MET A 596 7.50 2.21 -9.39
N GLY A 597 6.50 1.84 -8.59
CA GLY A 597 6.03 2.67 -7.47
C GLY A 597 7.08 2.72 -6.37
N GLN A 598 7.32 3.88 -5.76
CA GLN A 598 8.15 3.99 -4.56
C GLN A 598 7.56 5.00 -3.58
N CYS A 599 7.26 4.53 -2.38
CA CYS A 599 6.95 5.35 -1.24
C CYS A 599 7.55 4.68 0.00
N PRO A 600 8.63 5.21 0.60
CA PRO A 600 9.25 4.62 1.79
C PRO A 600 8.40 4.75 3.06
N LEU A 601 7.21 5.36 2.91
CA LEU A 601 6.20 5.46 3.94
C LEU A 601 5.06 4.45 3.72
N SER A 602 5.11 3.64 2.66
CA SER A 602 4.19 2.54 2.37
C SER A 602 4.92 1.19 2.49
N ARG A 603 4.24 0.18 3.04
CA ARG A 603 4.77 -1.19 3.18
C ARG A 603 4.82 -1.95 1.85
N THR A 604 3.83 -1.70 1.00
CA THR A 604 3.50 -2.52 -0.18
C THR A 604 3.81 -1.78 -1.48
N GLY A 605 3.85 -0.43 -1.43
CA GLY A 605 4.05 0.46 -2.58
C GLY A 605 5.42 0.46 -3.25
N GLU A 606 6.41 -0.27 -2.73
CA GLU A 606 7.81 -0.13 -3.15
C GLU A 606 8.22 -1.01 -4.35
N SER A 607 7.35 -1.92 -4.78
CA SER A 607 7.74 -2.99 -5.72
C SER A 607 6.77 -3.25 -6.88
N ALA A 608 5.71 -2.45 -7.02
CA ALA A 608 4.75 -2.68 -8.08
C ALA A 608 5.31 -2.26 -9.45
N VAL A 609 5.23 -3.15 -10.45
CA VAL A 609 5.44 -2.84 -11.86
C VAL A 609 4.09 -2.56 -12.50
N TYR A 610 3.83 -1.30 -12.81
CA TYR A 610 2.62 -0.89 -13.55
C TYR A 610 2.81 -1.19 -15.03
N LEU A 611 1.72 -1.54 -15.70
CA LEU A 611 1.66 -1.92 -17.11
C LEU A 611 0.47 -1.22 -17.76
N GLN A 612 0.69 -0.71 -18.96
CA GLN A 612 -0.37 -0.35 -19.92
C GLN A 612 -0.14 -1.16 -21.18
N TRP A 613 -1.18 -1.72 -21.81
CA TRP A 613 -1.04 -2.43 -23.08
C TRP A 613 -2.35 -2.47 -23.88
N GLY A 614 -2.28 -2.97 -25.12
CA GLY A 614 -3.42 -3.29 -25.96
C GLY A 614 -3.09 -4.44 -26.90
N TYR A 615 -4.09 -4.95 -27.62
CA TYR A 615 -3.93 -6.08 -28.54
C TYR A 615 -4.07 -5.70 -30.03
N GLY A 616 -4.62 -4.52 -30.33
CA GLY A 616 -4.75 -3.98 -31.69
C GLY A 616 -3.72 -2.89 -32.03
N ARG A 617 -3.53 -2.61 -33.33
CA ARG A 617 -2.65 -1.52 -33.82
C ARG A 617 -3.15 -0.11 -33.45
N GLU A 618 -4.45 0.02 -33.18
CA GLU A 618 -5.11 1.28 -32.82
C GLU A 618 -5.15 1.54 -31.31
N ALA A 619 -4.65 0.61 -30.49
CA ALA A 619 -4.50 0.84 -29.06
C ALA A 619 -3.45 1.94 -28.84
N SER A 620 -3.93 3.18 -28.64
CA SER A 620 -3.06 4.31 -28.36
C SER A 620 -2.43 4.15 -26.99
N VAL A 621 -1.15 3.80 -26.93
CA VAL A 621 -0.37 3.95 -25.70
C VAL A 621 0.03 5.41 -25.61
N SER A 622 -0.83 6.19 -24.96
CA SER A 622 -0.46 7.51 -24.47
C SER A 622 0.78 7.39 -23.61
N HIS A 623 1.74 8.30 -23.77
CA HIS A 623 2.86 8.38 -22.83
C HIS A 623 2.29 8.54 -21.41
N PHE A 624 2.62 7.55 -20.58
CA PHE A 624 2.04 7.28 -19.27
C PHE A 624 2.35 8.48 -18.35
N TRP A 625 1.31 9.07 -17.74
CA TRP A 625 1.38 10.05 -16.64
C TRP A 625 2.00 11.41 -16.96
N GLY A 626 1.79 12.38 -16.05
CA GLY A 626 2.60 13.58 -15.95
C GLY A 626 4.08 13.21 -16.00
N THR A 627 4.65 13.36 -17.19
CA THR A 627 5.98 12.94 -17.65
C THR A 627 7.08 13.21 -16.64
N SER A 628 6.91 14.30 -15.90
CA SER A 628 7.88 14.80 -14.96
C SER A 628 8.42 13.73 -14.00
N THR A 629 7.62 12.97 -13.23
CA THR A 629 8.18 12.19 -12.10
C THR A 629 8.75 10.83 -12.49
N ALA A 630 8.13 10.12 -13.45
CA ALA A 630 8.61 8.81 -13.89
C ALA A 630 9.86 8.93 -14.77
N GLU A 631 9.86 9.88 -15.73
CA GLU A 631 11.05 10.18 -16.54
C GLU A 631 12.19 10.67 -15.68
N LYS A 632 11.86 11.49 -14.67
CA LYS A 632 12.77 11.85 -13.60
C LYS A 632 13.39 10.60 -12.96
N THR A 633 12.59 9.73 -12.35
CA THR A 633 13.12 8.55 -11.65
C THR A 633 14.01 7.69 -12.56
N GLU A 634 13.59 7.45 -13.80
CA GLU A 634 14.38 6.66 -14.74
C GLU A 634 15.69 7.38 -15.14
N ALA A 635 15.66 8.70 -15.36
CA ALA A 635 16.86 9.49 -15.63
C ALA A 635 17.86 9.47 -14.46
N ALA A 636 17.38 9.45 -13.21
CA ALA A 636 18.23 9.33 -12.03
C ALA A 636 18.85 7.92 -11.88
N ILE A 637 18.13 6.88 -12.32
CA ILE A 637 18.54 5.48 -12.15
C ILE A 637 19.42 4.98 -13.27
N VAL A 638 19.24 5.47 -14.51
CA VAL A 638 20.01 5.01 -15.69
C VAL A 638 21.53 5.04 -15.46
N PRO A 639 22.14 6.10 -14.91
CA PRO A 639 23.59 6.10 -14.62
C PRO A 639 23.99 5.03 -13.62
N LEU A 640 23.17 4.80 -12.59
CA LEU A 640 23.40 3.79 -11.55
C LEU A 640 23.25 2.37 -12.10
N ARG A 641 22.24 2.14 -12.96
CA ARG A 641 22.05 0.88 -13.68
C ARG A 641 23.23 0.58 -14.59
N ARG A 642 23.74 1.56 -15.35
CA ARG A 642 24.95 1.39 -16.19
C ARG A 642 26.17 1.02 -15.34
N ARG A 643 26.38 1.70 -14.22
CA ARG A 643 27.46 1.37 -13.28
C ARG A 643 27.31 -0.04 -12.73
N TRP A 644 26.11 -0.44 -12.35
CA TRP A 644 25.83 -1.80 -11.89
C TRP A 644 26.16 -2.85 -12.96
N LEU A 645 25.64 -2.69 -14.18
CA LEU A 645 25.90 -3.62 -15.28
C LEU A 645 27.39 -3.69 -15.63
N SER A 646 28.13 -2.59 -15.54
CA SER A 646 29.59 -2.60 -15.74
C SER A 646 30.36 -3.41 -14.69
N LEU A 647 29.83 -3.49 -13.47
CA LEU A 647 30.41 -4.29 -12.39
C LEU A 647 30.03 -5.77 -12.49
N TRP A 648 28.96 -6.10 -13.23
CA TRP A 648 28.46 -7.46 -13.45
C TRP A 648 29.11 -8.18 -14.64
N HIS A 649 29.73 -7.42 -15.55
CA HIS A 649 30.56 -7.97 -16.65
C HIS A 649 32.04 -8.16 -16.25
N LEU A 650 32.33 -8.16 -14.95
CA LEU A 650 33.53 -8.75 -14.32
C LEU A 650 33.18 -10.16 -13.86
#